data_AF-A0A970HMU4-F1
#
_entry.id   AF-A0A970HMU4-F1
#
_cell.length_a   1.000
_cell.length_b   1.000
_cell.length_c   1.000
_cell.angle_alpha   90.00
_cell.angle_beta   90.00
_cell.angle_gamma   90.00
#
_symmetry.space_group_name_H-M   'P 1'
#
loop_
_entity.id
_entity.type
_entity.pdbx_description
1 polymer ?
#
loop_
_entity_poly.entity_id
_entity_poly.type
_entity_poly.pdbx_seq_one_letter_code
_entity_poly.pdbx_strand_id
1 'polypeptide(L)'
;MVLIPLLLIGLVQWVCASESAVNLVRNGGFELLTDLRQPSEWLQRIEPRDSSPYTISLDTENKVEGQYALRLEGAAAEGRAHVIQRGIRITDYRGKTLVLRGWYKGENVVKGSGSQHYLNVEFLNEAQNQLIAPSVAIAPPADTTDWVLVERAFTVPDNAVYVWINAKIQNAQGISWWDGIELVEAESPETARKLGVVPLKFDLSQATFDVPSLEEMRSRIPSEHPRLFVRPETLADLREKRQRSLLTRVIWTNITKEALSARVALLPPEPPNAKPGGELEITAWREGISIASDVLRRLHALGFAYLISEDEAYGQAGKELLLHVARWDPYGTSGRALNDEISMRLLYGMSRAYDWLYPLLSEEERELVRKTMRERGNDVYVTMRNRRFEEHLLDNHLVRSMGFLGEAAIAFMGEIPEAEEWFDYIVSLFVLKYPAFGGDEGGWSQGVSYWQSYISWVLEFLDAFKIATGVDLYQKPFFRNTGYFKLYSHPPKSKFGAFGDHSDSPPSQSSAQVVGWLATSYKDPALQWYAAEISGTGRMPILPTNTFIGYVKAPESTDEYVEPALPDDFPQSRWFRDVGWVLMNVDMLDWDNNVHVKFKSSPYGSHNHSHAEQNSFIIEAYGSPLAISSGYYPWYGSPHHRTWTWESKSKNTILIDGQGQGVQSIEAKGEIVTASLGSQFDYVLGDATQAYQGRLRRFLRHLWFIKPNLIVIYDQLESGRSNTTYDWLLHSWDQMEVYSEENRVRVPGETAEMWVSFVAPERLDFDLTDQFTVPPEDRDAHKPNQWHLTARTRSDAGIGRFLTVLIPRPIAEAEKEPPVTRSLEVTNGHGVTVEGLERLYSVVFRDDEASLLSVEDYVADATALAIWQDKATEGFMVIGGRRIDRDGRPLMHADAPIDCAVTWHASEDGLYLELQIDEEAGAGVLQLSAAVQPVSVTANGRRLRTWTYEDGLIRIEL
;
A
#
# COMPACT_ATOMS: atom_id res chain seq x y z
N MET A 1 5.53 -43.39 35.89
CA MET A 1 4.41 -42.97 36.77
C MET A 1 4.20 -41.47 36.57
N VAL A 2 3.00 -40.89 36.52
CA VAL A 2 1.68 -41.35 36.03
C VAL A 2 0.71 -40.13 36.09
N LEU A 3 -0.03 -39.88 35.00
CA LEU A 3 -1.30 -39.12 34.86
C LEU A 3 -1.50 -37.68 35.40
N ILE A 4 -1.79 -36.79 34.44
CA ILE A 4 -2.76 -35.66 34.44
C ILE A 4 -4.20 -36.27 34.47
N PRO A 5 -5.25 -35.75 35.20
CA PRO A 5 -6.02 -34.56 34.74
C PRO A 5 -6.93 -33.72 35.71
N LEU A 6 -7.30 -32.50 35.25
CA LEU A 6 -8.63 -31.81 35.27
C LEU A 6 -9.31 -31.09 36.49
N LEU A 7 -9.52 -29.77 36.28
CA LEU A 7 -10.77 -28.94 36.36
C LEU A 7 -11.51 -28.51 37.68
N LEU A 8 -12.18 -27.34 37.51
CA LEU A 8 -13.44 -26.81 38.10
C LEU A 8 -13.45 -25.81 39.29
N ILE A 9 -13.55 -24.51 38.91
CA ILE A 9 -14.42 -23.41 39.40
C ILE A 9 -14.65 -23.20 40.92
N GLY A 10 -14.39 -21.96 41.39
CA GLY A 10 -14.98 -21.41 42.61
C GLY A 10 -14.75 -19.90 42.77
N LEU A 11 -15.82 -19.08 42.67
CA LEU A 11 -15.81 -17.66 43.05
C LEU A 11 -15.68 -17.50 44.58
N VAL A 12 -14.88 -16.54 45.06
CA VAL A 12 -15.28 -15.58 46.12
C VAL A 12 -14.55 -14.24 45.92
N GLN A 13 -15.36 -13.19 45.80
CA GLN A 13 -15.15 -11.77 46.14
C GLN A 13 -13.76 -11.29 46.61
N TRP A 14 -13.25 -10.25 45.95
CA TRP A 14 -12.60 -9.12 46.66
C TRP A 14 -13.25 -7.81 46.23
N VAL A 15 -13.84 -7.11 47.20
CA VAL A 15 -14.45 -5.80 47.01
C VAL A 15 -13.37 -4.74 47.07
N CYS A 16 -13.13 -4.06 45.95
CA CYS A 16 -12.42 -2.78 45.93
C CYS A 16 -13.41 -1.69 45.52
N ALA A 17 -13.78 -0.83 46.48
CA ALA A 17 -14.58 0.35 46.21
C ALA A 17 -13.75 1.40 45.46
N SER A 18 -13.85 1.40 44.13
CA SER A 18 -13.78 2.64 43.35
C SER A 18 -15.18 3.20 43.27
N GLU A 19 -15.35 4.52 43.39
CA GLU A 19 -16.62 5.19 43.07
C GLU A 19 -16.96 4.92 41.61
N SER A 20 -17.88 3.98 41.34
CA SER A 20 -18.42 3.74 40.00
C SER A 20 -19.10 5.01 39.51
N ALA A 21 -18.81 5.47 38.29
CA ALA A 21 -19.50 6.61 37.73
C ALA A 21 -21.03 6.42 37.86
N VAL A 22 -21.71 7.43 38.38
CA VAL A 22 -23.14 7.34 38.65
C VAL A 22 -23.87 7.24 37.31
N ASN A 23 -24.40 6.05 37.02
CA ASN A 23 -25.27 5.85 35.86
C ASN A 23 -26.55 6.67 36.05
N LEU A 24 -26.75 7.63 35.14
CA LEU A 24 -27.89 8.54 35.13
C LEU A 24 -29.16 7.86 34.57
N VAL A 25 -29.01 6.74 33.86
CA VAL A 25 -30.12 5.88 33.45
C VAL A 25 -30.52 4.99 34.63
N ARG A 26 -31.80 5.06 34.98
CA ARG A 26 -32.42 4.21 36.00
C ARG A 26 -32.96 2.95 35.35
N ASN A 27 -32.88 1.82 36.05
CA ASN A 27 -33.45 0.56 35.57
C ASN A 27 -33.00 0.20 34.12
N GLY A 28 -31.72 0.42 33.81
CA GLY A 28 -31.15 0.25 32.46
C GLY A 28 -31.11 -1.19 31.95
N GLY A 29 -31.05 -2.17 32.86
CA GLY A 29 -31.25 -3.60 32.60
C GLY A 29 -32.70 -4.08 32.82
N PHE A 30 -33.67 -3.18 32.93
CA PHE A 30 -35.11 -3.49 32.94
C PHE A 30 -35.65 -4.40 34.08
N GLU A 31 -34.82 -4.72 35.07
CA GLU A 31 -35.12 -5.61 36.21
C GLU A 31 -36.28 -5.18 37.12
N LEU A 32 -36.52 -3.87 37.27
CA LEU A 32 -37.56 -3.36 38.15
C LEU A 32 -38.87 -3.18 37.38
N LEU A 33 -39.92 -3.92 37.74
CA LEU A 33 -41.21 -3.91 37.05
C LEU A 33 -42.32 -3.18 37.83
N THR A 34 -43.27 -2.62 37.09
CA THR A 34 -44.58 -2.14 37.58
C THR A 34 -45.55 -3.31 37.82
N ASP A 35 -46.68 -3.06 38.49
CA ASP A 35 -47.76 -4.06 38.69
C ASP A 35 -48.29 -4.66 37.38
N LEU A 36 -48.14 -3.95 36.25
CA LEU A 36 -48.50 -4.39 34.90
C LEU A 36 -47.37 -5.15 34.17
N ARG A 37 -46.30 -5.53 34.89
CA ARG A 37 -45.09 -6.20 34.37
C ARG A 37 -44.36 -5.42 33.25
N GLN A 38 -44.47 -4.10 33.24
CA GLN A 38 -43.67 -3.22 32.37
C GLN A 38 -42.48 -2.66 33.15
N PRO A 39 -41.31 -2.44 32.52
CA PRO A 39 -40.15 -1.85 33.18
C PRO A 39 -40.49 -0.47 33.76
N SER A 40 -40.31 -0.33 35.07
CA SER A 40 -40.44 0.94 35.79
C SER A 40 -39.40 1.97 35.29
N GLU A 41 -39.68 3.26 35.50
CA GLU A 41 -38.90 4.39 34.95
C GLU A 41 -38.83 4.50 33.40
N TRP A 42 -39.44 3.58 32.64
CA TRP A 42 -39.45 3.58 31.17
C TRP A 42 -40.88 3.68 30.60
N LEU A 43 -41.20 4.80 29.96
CA LEU A 43 -42.48 5.00 29.27
C LEU A 43 -42.50 4.22 27.95
N GLN A 44 -43.37 3.22 27.83
CA GLN A 44 -43.63 2.52 26.57
C GLN A 44 -44.57 3.33 25.66
N ARG A 45 -44.27 3.39 24.36
CA ARG A 45 -45.16 3.97 23.34
C ARG A 45 -45.15 3.13 22.07
N ILE A 46 -46.34 2.68 21.68
CA ILE A 46 -46.61 1.92 20.47
C ILE A 46 -47.66 2.68 19.64
N GLU A 47 -47.46 2.79 18.33
CA GLU A 47 -48.39 3.44 17.41
C GLU A 47 -48.55 2.64 16.10
N PRO A 48 -49.77 2.55 15.53
CA PRO A 48 -51.06 2.99 16.08
C PRO A 48 -51.54 2.10 17.26
N ARG A 49 -52.14 2.67 18.30
CA ARG A 49 -52.35 1.98 19.59
C ARG A 49 -53.19 0.70 19.52
N ASP A 50 -54.27 0.72 18.75
CA ASP A 50 -55.31 -0.32 18.82
C ASP A 50 -55.12 -1.46 17.79
N SER A 51 -54.09 -1.35 16.93
CA SER A 51 -53.83 -2.31 15.85
C SER A 51 -52.36 -2.32 15.40
N SER A 52 -51.41 -2.03 16.28
CA SER A 52 -50.00 -1.91 15.87
C SER A 52 -49.43 -3.26 15.44
N PRO A 53 -48.67 -3.31 14.33
CA PRO A 53 -47.81 -4.44 14.02
C PRO A 53 -46.50 -4.44 14.84
N TYR A 54 -46.37 -3.58 15.85
CA TYR A 54 -45.19 -3.50 16.72
C TYR A 54 -45.51 -3.96 18.13
N THR A 55 -44.56 -4.67 18.75
CA THR A 55 -44.66 -5.12 20.15
C THR A 55 -43.50 -4.60 20.99
N ILE A 56 -43.76 -4.40 22.29
CA ILE A 56 -42.75 -4.15 23.31
C ILE A 56 -42.96 -5.22 24.38
N SER A 57 -41.91 -5.97 24.69
CA SER A 57 -41.93 -7.06 25.66
C SER A 57 -40.61 -7.12 26.41
N LEU A 58 -40.55 -7.98 27.43
CA LEU A 58 -39.30 -8.36 28.10
C LEU A 58 -39.01 -9.81 27.75
N ASP A 59 -37.77 -10.09 27.36
CA ASP A 59 -37.26 -11.43 27.06
C ASP A 59 -36.51 -11.98 28.28
N THR A 60 -36.77 -13.24 28.65
CA THR A 60 -36.13 -13.91 29.78
C THR A 60 -35.04 -14.92 29.36
N GLU A 61 -34.90 -15.20 28.08
CA GLU A 61 -33.94 -16.16 27.52
C GLU A 61 -32.81 -15.43 26.78
N ASN A 62 -33.12 -14.45 25.92
CA ASN A 62 -32.13 -13.57 25.31
C ASN A 62 -31.91 -12.33 26.18
N LYS A 63 -30.85 -12.33 26.98
CA LYS A 63 -30.36 -11.20 27.80
C LYS A 63 -28.86 -11.29 28.02
N VAL A 64 -28.24 -10.23 28.53
CA VAL A 64 -26.81 -10.19 28.85
C VAL A 64 -26.59 -10.49 30.34
N GLU A 65 -27.28 -9.76 31.22
CA GLU A 65 -27.25 -9.97 32.67
C GLU A 65 -28.68 -9.93 33.25
N GLY A 66 -28.83 -10.14 34.56
CA GLY A 66 -30.13 -10.04 35.24
C GLY A 66 -31.16 -11.12 34.85
N GLN A 67 -32.44 -10.74 34.88
CA GLN A 67 -33.59 -11.58 34.54
C GLN A 67 -34.22 -11.22 33.19
N TYR A 68 -34.11 -9.97 32.73
CA TYR A 68 -34.83 -9.46 31.57
C TYR A 68 -33.95 -8.66 30.60
N ALA A 69 -34.23 -8.75 29.30
CA ALA A 69 -33.85 -7.73 28.33
C ALA A 69 -35.09 -7.11 27.69
N LEU A 70 -35.00 -5.85 27.26
CA LEU A 70 -36.04 -5.20 26.48
C LEU A 70 -36.06 -5.77 25.07
N ARG A 71 -37.22 -6.25 24.60
CA ARG A 71 -37.44 -6.70 23.23
C ARG A 71 -38.42 -5.77 22.51
N LEU A 72 -37.96 -5.16 21.42
CA LEU A 72 -38.76 -4.37 20.48
C LEU A 72 -38.88 -5.12 19.16
N GLU A 73 -40.09 -5.33 18.66
CA GLU A 73 -40.35 -6.07 17.42
C GLU A 73 -41.26 -5.28 16.50
N GLY A 74 -40.93 -5.28 15.19
CA GLY A 74 -41.77 -4.74 14.13
C GLY A 74 -42.14 -5.84 13.13
N ALA A 75 -43.43 -6.12 12.98
CA ALA A 75 -43.95 -7.10 12.02
C ALA A 75 -44.39 -6.47 10.68
N ALA A 76 -44.28 -5.15 10.51
CA ALA A 76 -44.61 -4.46 9.26
C ALA A 76 -43.82 -3.15 9.05
N ALA A 77 -43.79 -2.67 7.81
CA ALA A 77 -43.01 -1.49 7.39
C ALA A 77 -43.57 -0.13 7.85
N GLU A 78 -44.76 -0.07 8.47
CA GLU A 78 -45.37 1.17 8.96
C GLU A 78 -45.76 1.06 10.44
N GLY A 79 -45.32 2.01 11.25
CA GLY A 79 -45.60 2.07 12.70
C GLY A 79 -44.34 2.29 13.52
N ARG A 80 -44.48 2.26 14.85
CA ARG A 80 -43.33 2.34 15.77
C ARG A 80 -43.58 1.75 17.14
N ALA A 81 -42.51 1.20 17.72
CA ALA A 81 -42.36 0.92 19.14
C ALA A 81 -41.12 1.65 19.68
N HIS A 82 -41.27 2.37 20.79
CA HIS A 82 -40.13 2.86 21.55
C HIS A 82 -40.41 2.90 23.04
N VAL A 83 -39.35 2.72 23.83
CA VAL A 83 -39.35 3.02 25.26
C VAL A 83 -38.56 4.30 25.51
N ILE A 84 -39.03 5.10 26.45
CA ILE A 84 -38.47 6.42 26.75
C ILE A 84 -38.25 6.57 28.25
N GLN A 85 -37.02 6.80 28.67
CA GLN A 85 -36.77 7.33 30.00
C GLN A 85 -36.74 8.85 29.95
N ARG A 86 -37.48 9.50 30.85
CA ARG A 86 -37.70 10.95 30.87
C ARG A 86 -37.24 11.56 32.19
N GLY A 87 -37.00 12.87 32.17
CA GLY A 87 -36.75 13.65 33.40
C GLY A 87 -35.37 13.44 34.03
N ILE A 88 -34.40 12.88 33.31
CA ILE A 88 -33.00 12.84 33.74
C ILE A 88 -32.48 14.29 33.67
N ARG A 89 -32.22 14.91 34.83
CA ARG A 89 -31.69 16.28 34.91
C ARG A 89 -30.18 16.26 34.64
N ILE A 90 -29.71 17.15 33.76
CA ILE A 90 -28.35 17.10 33.20
C ILE A 90 -27.54 18.38 33.45
N THR A 91 -28.06 19.30 34.26
CA THR A 91 -27.49 20.64 34.50
C THR A 91 -26.05 20.62 34.98
N ASP A 92 -25.68 19.61 35.76
CA ASP A 92 -24.38 19.52 36.44
C ASP A 92 -23.29 18.91 35.52
N TYR A 93 -23.70 18.50 34.31
CA TYR A 93 -22.86 17.89 33.28
C TYR A 93 -22.70 18.77 32.03
N ARG A 94 -23.24 19.98 32.02
CA ARG A 94 -23.05 20.96 30.92
C ARG A 94 -21.57 21.19 30.61
N GLY A 95 -21.21 21.14 29.34
CA GLY A 95 -19.82 21.23 28.88
C GLY A 95 -18.97 19.98 29.18
N LYS A 96 -19.48 18.99 29.94
CA LYS A 96 -18.80 17.70 30.16
C LYS A 96 -19.15 16.69 29.07
N THR A 97 -18.27 15.71 28.91
CA THR A 97 -18.50 14.53 28.06
C THR A 97 -19.21 13.43 28.84
N LEU A 98 -20.35 12.98 28.33
CA LEU A 98 -21.04 11.78 28.77
C LEU A 98 -20.91 10.67 27.72
N VAL A 99 -21.08 9.42 28.15
CA VAL A 99 -21.16 8.25 27.28
C VAL A 99 -22.54 7.61 27.43
N LEU A 100 -23.32 7.59 26.35
CA LEU A 100 -24.47 6.71 26.22
C LEU A 100 -23.98 5.35 25.76
N ARG A 101 -24.35 4.27 26.45
CA ARG A 101 -24.06 2.90 26.01
C ARG A 101 -25.20 1.95 26.33
N GLY A 102 -25.19 0.78 25.70
CA GLY A 102 -26.08 -0.33 26.02
C GLY A 102 -25.73 -1.55 25.18
N TRP A 103 -26.06 -2.73 25.70
CA TRP A 103 -25.96 -3.96 24.92
C TRP A 103 -27.10 -4.04 23.92
N TYR A 104 -26.79 -4.51 22.72
CA TYR A 104 -27.70 -4.62 21.60
C TYR A 104 -27.60 -6.01 20.95
N LYS A 105 -28.74 -6.55 20.51
CA LYS A 105 -28.81 -7.69 19.59
C LYS A 105 -29.91 -7.44 18.56
N GLY A 106 -29.64 -7.76 17.30
CA GLY A 106 -30.58 -7.60 16.18
C GLY A 106 -30.82 -8.90 15.43
N GLU A 107 -32.08 -9.18 15.09
CA GLU A 107 -32.48 -10.32 14.27
C GLU A 107 -33.49 -9.91 13.18
N ASN A 108 -33.12 -10.16 11.93
CA ASN A 108 -33.87 -9.87 10.71
C ASN A 108 -34.30 -8.39 10.59
N VAL A 109 -33.44 -7.44 10.99
CA VAL A 109 -33.79 -6.01 11.07
C VAL A 109 -33.73 -5.34 9.69
N VAL A 110 -34.81 -5.47 8.91
CA VAL A 110 -34.92 -4.90 7.57
C VAL A 110 -35.24 -3.40 7.63
N LYS A 111 -34.28 -2.58 7.16
CA LYS A 111 -34.38 -1.12 7.06
C LYS A 111 -34.81 -0.71 5.64
N GLY A 112 -35.90 0.05 5.53
CA GLY A 112 -36.40 0.69 4.31
C GLY A 112 -36.25 2.22 4.33
N SER A 113 -36.86 2.90 3.35
CA SER A 113 -36.85 4.37 3.30
C SER A 113 -37.67 4.95 4.46
N GLY A 114 -37.07 5.84 5.25
CA GLY A 114 -37.72 6.43 6.43
C GLY A 114 -37.77 5.53 7.67
N SER A 115 -37.07 4.39 7.67
CA SER A 115 -36.86 3.57 8.86
C SER A 115 -35.99 4.30 9.90
N GLN A 116 -36.36 4.15 11.17
CA GLN A 116 -35.59 4.65 12.32
C GLN A 116 -35.38 3.53 13.32
N HIS A 117 -34.12 3.20 13.57
CA HIS A 117 -33.73 2.20 14.56
C HIS A 117 -32.47 2.67 15.28
N TYR A 118 -32.61 2.98 16.58
CA TYR A 118 -31.55 3.58 17.39
C TYR A 118 -31.82 3.54 18.89
N LEU A 119 -30.73 3.74 19.65
CA LEU A 119 -30.73 4.26 21.02
C LEU A 119 -30.26 5.72 20.96
N ASN A 120 -31.04 6.70 21.45
CA ASN A 120 -30.66 8.12 21.39
C ASN A 120 -30.81 8.88 22.71
N VAL A 121 -30.12 10.02 22.79
CA VAL A 121 -30.26 11.09 23.78
C VAL A 121 -30.89 12.31 23.10
N GLU A 122 -31.99 12.81 23.65
CA GLU A 122 -32.64 14.06 23.27
C GLU A 122 -32.40 15.12 24.35
N PHE A 123 -31.93 16.32 24.00
CA PHE A 123 -31.65 17.41 24.94
C PHE A 123 -32.83 18.39 25.01
N LEU A 124 -33.35 18.66 26.20
CA LEU A 124 -34.54 19.48 26.41
C LEU A 124 -34.32 20.69 27.32
N ASN A 125 -35.16 21.69 27.09
CA ASN A 125 -35.35 22.86 27.96
C ASN A 125 -35.99 22.50 29.32
N GLU A 126 -36.07 23.49 30.24
CA GLU A 126 -36.66 23.33 31.58
C GLU A 126 -38.09 22.76 31.56
N ALA A 127 -38.89 23.16 30.56
CA ALA A 127 -40.27 22.71 30.39
C ALA A 127 -40.42 21.32 29.74
N GLN A 128 -39.31 20.67 29.36
CA GLN A 128 -39.26 19.37 28.67
C GLN A 128 -40.17 19.29 27.42
N ASN A 129 -40.33 20.41 26.71
CA ASN A 129 -41.26 20.53 25.57
C ASN A 129 -40.60 20.97 24.25
N GLN A 130 -39.31 21.30 24.28
CA GLN A 130 -38.55 21.74 23.11
C GLN A 130 -37.17 21.10 23.12
N LEU A 131 -36.76 20.52 21.97
CA LEU A 131 -35.38 20.15 21.72
C LEU A 131 -34.54 21.42 21.52
N ILE A 132 -33.42 21.52 22.23
CA ILE A 132 -32.54 22.69 22.20
C ILE A 132 -31.22 22.45 21.44
N ALA A 133 -30.95 21.19 21.11
CA ALA A 133 -29.80 20.73 20.34
C ALA A 133 -30.18 19.44 19.57
N PRO A 134 -29.47 19.07 18.50
CA PRO A 134 -29.67 17.79 17.80
C PRO A 134 -29.53 16.59 18.74
N SER A 135 -30.36 15.56 18.54
CA SER A 135 -30.27 14.33 19.34
C SER A 135 -29.02 13.52 18.99
N VAL A 136 -28.33 12.98 20.00
CA VAL A 136 -27.20 12.06 19.80
C VAL A 136 -27.74 10.63 19.71
N ALA A 137 -27.64 10.01 18.53
CA ALA A 137 -28.16 8.67 18.28
C ALA A 137 -27.05 7.65 18.01
N ILE A 138 -27.20 6.45 18.56
CA ILE A 138 -26.48 5.23 18.22
C ILE A 138 -27.38 4.45 17.27
N ALA A 139 -26.97 4.32 16.01
CA ALA A 139 -27.64 3.48 15.02
C ALA A 139 -26.93 2.12 14.98
N PRO A 140 -27.46 1.07 15.62
CA PRO A 140 -26.76 -0.21 15.71
C PRO A 140 -26.80 -0.98 14.36
N PRO A 141 -25.98 -2.04 14.23
CA PRO A 141 -26.07 -3.00 13.12
C PRO A 141 -27.50 -3.50 12.91
N ALA A 142 -27.86 -3.88 11.69
CA ALA A 142 -29.15 -4.50 11.41
C ALA A 142 -29.24 -5.85 12.16
N ASP A 143 -28.42 -6.81 11.73
CA ASP A 143 -28.35 -8.14 12.31
C ASP A 143 -27.02 -8.36 13.04
N THR A 144 -27.03 -9.20 14.07
CA THR A 144 -25.85 -9.53 14.89
C THR A 144 -25.85 -11.00 15.24
N THR A 145 -24.70 -11.69 15.15
CA THR A 145 -24.59 -13.10 15.53
C THR A 145 -24.74 -13.34 17.04
N ASP A 146 -24.40 -12.35 17.86
CA ASP A 146 -24.58 -12.34 19.31
C ASP A 146 -24.71 -10.90 19.82
N TRP A 147 -24.86 -10.71 21.14
CA TRP A 147 -24.89 -9.40 21.78
C TRP A 147 -23.61 -8.59 21.54
N VAL A 148 -23.79 -7.31 21.19
CA VAL A 148 -22.71 -6.33 21.01
C VAL A 148 -22.94 -5.11 21.89
N LEU A 149 -21.90 -4.62 22.56
CA LEU A 149 -21.96 -3.34 23.26
C LEU A 149 -21.90 -2.21 22.23
N VAL A 150 -22.87 -1.31 22.25
CA VAL A 150 -22.87 -0.11 21.41
C VAL A 150 -22.82 1.13 22.28
N GLU A 151 -21.95 2.08 21.93
CA GLU A 151 -21.70 3.29 22.72
C GLU A 151 -21.45 4.52 21.86
N ARG A 152 -21.71 5.70 22.42
CA ARG A 152 -21.40 6.99 21.81
C ARG A 152 -21.18 8.06 22.89
N ALA A 153 -19.99 8.65 22.87
CA ALA A 153 -19.65 9.82 23.66
C ALA A 153 -20.24 11.11 23.05
N PHE A 154 -20.59 12.08 23.89
CA PHE A 154 -21.03 13.42 23.49
C PHE A 154 -20.84 14.45 24.60
N THR A 155 -20.61 15.70 24.21
CA THR A 155 -20.62 16.85 25.13
C THR A 155 -22.05 17.31 25.39
N VAL A 156 -22.40 17.57 26.65
CA VAL A 156 -23.74 18.11 27.00
C VAL A 156 -23.81 19.60 26.63
N PRO A 157 -24.80 20.06 25.84
CA PRO A 157 -24.98 21.46 25.50
C PRO A 157 -25.18 22.36 26.73
N ASP A 158 -24.58 23.55 26.75
CA ASP A 158 -24.59 24.47 27.89
C ASP A 158 -26.00 24.94 28.33
N ASN A 159 -26.97 24.88 27.43
CA ASN A 159 -28.37 25.21 27.70
C ASN A 159 -29.23 24.00 28.12
N ALA A 160 -28.69 22.77 28.16
CA ALA A 160 -29.44 21.55 28.48
C ALA A 160 -29.88 21.50 29.94
N VAL A 161 -31.17 21.26 30.18
CA VAL A 161 -31.70 21.06 31.54
C VAL A 161 -32.00 19.59 31.78
N TYR A 162 -32.65 18.94 30.81
CA TYR A 162 -33.02 17.54 30.88
C TYR A 162 -32.54 16.77 29.65
N VAL A 163 -32.35 15.47 29.80
CA VAL A 163 -32.26 14.52 28.70
C VAL A 163 -33.37 13.49 28.75
N TRP A 164 -33.83 13.06 27.57
CA TRP A 164 -34.63 11.85 27.39
C TRP A 164 -33.80 10.80 26.65
N ILE A 165 -33.89 9.54 27.10
CA ILE A 165 -33.25 8.40 26.44
C ILE A 165 -34.32 7.58 25.73
N ASN A 166 -34.19 7.36 24.42
CA ASN A 166 -35.13 6.53 23.66
C ASN A 166 -34.43 5.33 23.01
N ALA A 167 -34.90 4.11 23.26
CA ALA A 167 -34.63 2.96 22.40
C ALA A 167 -35.85 2.74 21.48
N LYS A 168 -35.65 2.74 20.15
CA LYS A 168 -36.72 2.81 19.14
C LYS A 168 -36.50 1.85 17.98
N ILE A 169 -37.60 1.24 17.52
CA ILE A 169 -37.78 0.69 16.18
C ILE A 169 -39.02 1.33 15.53
N GLN A 170 -38.87 1.86 14.32
CA GLN A 170 -39.91 2.59 13.60
C GLN A 170 -39.76 2.37 12.09
N ASN A 171 -40.88 2.10 11.42
CA ASN A 171 -40.96 1.78 9.99
C ASN A 171 -39.94 0.72 9.55
N ALA A 172 -39.63 -0.25 10.41
CA ALA A 172 -38.62 -1.29 10.20
C ALA A 172 -39.16 -2.62 10.69
N GLN A 173 -38.85 -3.70 9.97
CA GLN A 173 -39.23 -5.05 10.36
C GLN A 173 -38.08 -5.71 11.13
N GLY A 174 -38.39 -6.78 11.88
CA GLY A 174 -37.42 -7.55 12.66
C GLY A 174 -37.48 -7.25 14.15
N ILE A 175 -36.50 -7.80 14.89
CA ILE A 175 -36.44 -7.75 16.35
C ILE A 175 -35.14 -7.05 16.77
N SER A 176 -35.25 -6.15 17.75
CA SER A 176 -34.09 -5.64 18.48
C SER A 176 -34.25 -5.84 19.98
N TRP A 177 -33.21 -6.40 20.59
CA TRP A 177 -33.07 -6.48 22.03
C TRP A 177 -32.10 -5.41 22.53
N TRP A 178 -32.40 -4.87 23.72
CA TRP A 178 -31.57 -3.93 24.45
C TRP A 178 -31.46 -4.36 25.91
N ASP A 179 -30.26 -4.24 26.46
CA ASP A 179 -29.97 -4.57 27.87
C ASP A 179 -28.86 -3.63 28.40
N GLY A 180 -28.78 -3.45 29.72
CA GLY A 180 -27.74 -2.66 30.38
C GLY A 180 -27.56 -1.24 29.81
N ILE A 181 -28.65 -0.50 29.55
CA ILE A 181 -28.55 0.87 29.03
C ILE A 181 -28.00 1.80 30.12
N GLU A 182 -26.96 2.57 29.79
CA GLU A 182 -26.29 3.49 30.70
C GLU A 182 -26.05 4.86 30.09
N LEU A 183 -26.09 5.88 30.94
CA LEU A 183 -25.55 7.21 30.65
C LEU A 183 -24.63 7.61 31.80
N VAL A 184 -23.33 7.59 31.57
CA VAL A 184 -22.31 7.88 32.58
C VAL A 184 -21.47 9.10 32.19
N GLU A 185 -20.92 9.80 33.17
CA GLU A 185 -19.80 10.72 32.91
C GLU A 185 -18.61 9.91 32.41
N ALA A 186 -17.90 10.41 31.40
CA ALA A 186 -16.74 9.71 30.85
C ALA A 186 -15.67 9.54 31.94
N GLU A 187 -15.48 8.30 32.42
CA GLU A 187 -14.44 7.99 33.40
C GLU A 187 -13.04 8.30 32.85
N SER A 188 -12.10 8.60 33.75
CA SER A 188 -10.74 8.94 33.37
C SER A 188 -10.02 7.76 32.66
N PRO A 189 -8.90 8.00 31.94
CA PRO A 189 -8.27 6.99 31.06
C PRO A 189 -7.83 5.67 31.71
N GLU A 190 -7.93 5.51 33.04
CA GLU A 190 -7.54 4.29 33.75
C GLU A 190 -8.58 3.16 33.62
N THR A 191 -9.88 3.45 33.45
CA THR A 191 -10.92 2.40 33.32
C THR A 191 -10.85 1.66 31.98
N ALA A 192 -10.31 2.27 30.92
CA ALA A 192 -10.12 1.63 29.62
C ALA A 192 -9.36 0.28 29.72
N ARG A 193 -8.41 0.17 30.68
CA ARG A 193 -7.66 -1.07 30.95
C ARG A 193 -8.52 -2.26 31.37
N LYS A 194 -9.73 -2.06 31.90
CA LYS A 194 -10.60 -3.15 32.38
C LYS A 194 -11.51 -3.74 31.29
N LEU A 195 -11.67 -3.07 30.16
CA LEU A 195 -12.55 -3.50 29.06
C LEU A 195 -11.83 -4.31 27.96
N GLY A 196 -10.59 -4.74 28.20
CA GLY A 196 -9.77 -5.42 27.18
C GLY A 196 -9.26 -4.51 26.05
N VAL A 197 -9.71 -3.25 26.00
CA VAL A 197 -9.13 -2.21 25.16
C VAL A 197 -7.77 -1.85 25.73
N VAL A 198 -6.72 -2.41 25.13
CA VAL A 198 -5.33 -2.02 25.45
C VAL A 198 -5.19 -0.53 25.14
N PRO A 199 -4.92 0.34 26.12
CA PRO A 199 -4.66 1.74 25.82
C PRO A 199 -3.40 1.79 24.97
N LEU A 200 -3.50 2.28 23.74
CA LEU A 200 -2.35 2.50 22.87
C LEU A 200 -1.43 3.51 23.57
N LYS A 201 -0.37 2.99 24.18
CA LYS A 201 0.71 3.81 24.74
C LYS A 201 1.59 4.26 23.60
N PHE A 202 1.27 5.42 23.03
CA PHE A 202 2.18 6.12 22.15
C PHE A 202 3.31 6.71 23.00
N ASP A 203 4.53 6.25 22.78
CA ASP A 203 5.71 6.96 23.24
C ASP A 203 5.91 8.17 22.31
N LEU A 204 5.45 9.34 22.76
CA LEU A 204 5.56 10.58 21.99
C LEU A 204 7.03 11.02 21.78
N SER A 205 8.01 10.43 22.47
CA SER A 205 9.42 10.65 22.13
C SER A 205 9.85 9.99 20.81
N GLN A 206 9.05 9.03 20.31
CA GLN A 206 9.21 8.40 19.00
C GLN A 206 8.41 9.12 17.89
N ALA A 207 7.71 10.22 18.21
CA ALA A 207 6.95 10.96 17.21
C ALA A 207 7.90 11.70 16.24
N THR A 208 8.01 11.21 15.01
CA THR A 208 8.90 11.75 13.96
C THR A 208 8.27 12.86 13.12
N PHE A 209 6.96 13.08 13.28
CA PHE A 209 6.17 14.00 12.47
C PHE A 209 5.11 14.69 13.33
N ASP A 210 5.30 15.99 13.58
CA ASP A 210 4.36 16.85 14.30
C ASP A 210 3.58 17.72 13.30
N VAL A 211 2.27 17.87 13.54
CA VAL A 211 1.35 18.58 12.65
C VAL A 211 0.50 19.54 13.51
N PRO A 212 0.51 20.85 13.22
CA PRO A 212 -0.33 21.82 13.93
C PRO A 212 -1.83 21.51 13.81
N SER A 213 -2.66 22.19 14.60
CA SER A 213 -4.11 22.03 14.49
C SER A 213 -4.62 22.48 13.10
N LEU A 214 -5.75 21.91 12.65
CA LEU A 214 -6.37 22.30 11.38
C LEU A 214 -6.68 23.81 11.36
N GLU A 215 -7.21 24.36 12.45
CA GLU A 215 -7.47 25.80 12.63
C GLU A 215 -6.19 26.64 12.49
N GLU A 216 -5.09 26.21 13.13
CA GLU A 216 -3.81 26.90 13.01
C GLU A 216 -3.29 26.87 11.57
N MET A 217 -3.36 25.72 10.89
CA MET A 217 -2.94 25.60 9.49
C MET A 217 -3.78 26.48 8.55
N ARG A 218 -5.11 26.54 8.74
CA ARG A 218 -5.99 27.45 7.98
C ARG A 218 -5.63 28.92 8.24
N SER A 219 -5.37 29.29 9.50
CA SER A 219 -5.03 30.67 9.89
C SER A 219 -3.74 31.23 9.27
N ARG A 220 -2.85 30.34 8.80
CA ARG A 220 -1.58 30.70 8.15
C ARG A 220 -1.73 30.96 6.64
N ILE A 221 -2.83 30.53 6.02
CA ILE A 221 -3.11 30.75 4.60
C ILE A 221 -3.39 32.24 4.37
N PRO A 222 -2.72 32.90 3.40
CA PRO A 222 -3.00 34.30 3.09
C PRO A 222 -4.46 34.55 2.71
N SER A 223 -5.02 35.67 3.20
CA SER A 223 -6.33 36.18 2.79
C SER A 223 -6.31 36.88 1.41
N GLU A 224 -5.11 37.21 0.91
CA GLU A 224 -4.89 37.79 -0.41
C GLU A 224 -4.24 36.77 -1.35
N HIS A 225 -4.43 36.98 -2.64
CA HIS A 225 -3.82 36.18 -3.71
C HIS A 225 -2.49 36.83 -4.19
N PRO A 226 -1.50 36.05 -4.65
CA PRO A 226 -1.50 34.59 -4.80
C PRO A 226 -1.24 33.85 -3.48
N ARG A 227 -1.72 32.61 -3.38
CA ARG A 227 -1.55 31.70 -2.24
C ARG A 227 -1.19 30.25 -2.62
N LEU A 228 -1.14 29.92 -3.92
CA LEU A 228 -0.61 28.64 -4.42
C LEU A 228 0.82 28.83 -4.97
N PHE A 229 1.76 28.03 -4.45
CA PHE A 229 3.20 27.99 -4.80
C PHE A 229 4.01 29.28 -4.52
N VAL A 230 3.35 30.39 -4.22
CA VAL A 230 3.95 31.66 -3.78
C VAL A 230 2.95 32.39 -2.88
N ARG A 231 3.44 33.26 -1.97
CA ARG A 231 2.60 34.12 -1.10
C ARG A 231 2.76 35.59 -1.53
N PRO A 232 1.85 36.51 -1.18
CA PRO A 232 1.92 37.90 -1.65
C PRO A 232 3.24 38.58 -1.26
N GLU A 233 3.77 38.30 -0.07
CA GLU A 233 5.03 38.85 0.44
C GLU A 233 6.30 38.27 -0.18
N THR A 234 6.23 37.09 -0.83
CA THR A 234 7.36 36.46 -1.54
C THR A 234 7.29 36.60 -3.06
N LEU A 235 6.18 37.13 -3.60
CA LEU A 235 5.99 37.29 -5.03
C LEU A 235 7.03 38.20 -5.70
N ALA A 236 7.46 39.28 -5.02
CA ALA A 236 8.49 40.17 -5.55
C ALA A 236 9.84 39.47 -5.77
N ASP A 237 10.24 38.61 -4.82
CA ASP A 237 11.45 37.79 -4.91
C ASP A 237 11.36 36.77 -6.04
N LEU A 238 10.24 36.04 -6.11
CA LEU A 238 9.98 35.07 -7.17
C LEU A 238 9.95 35.74 -8.56
N ARG A 239 9.51 36.99 -8.66
CA ARG A 239 9.59 37.76 -9.92
C ARG A 239 11.03 38.05 -10.33
N GLU A 240 11.89 38.47 -9.41
CA GLU A 240 13.31 38.74 -9.68
C GLU A 240 14.08 37.49 -10.10
N LYS A 241 13.71 36.32 -9.58
CA LYS A 241 14.33 35.01 -9.87
C LYS A 241 14.54 34.76 -11.37
N ARG A 242 13.69 35.31 -12.25
CA ARG A 242 13.80 35.19 -13.73
C ARG A 242 15.10 35.73 -14.33
N GLN A 243 15.84 36.56 -13.60
CA GLN A 243 17.12 37.12 -14.05
C GLN A 243 18.35 36.59 -13.29
N ARG A 244 18.15 35.96 -12.12
CA ARG A 244 19.23 35.63 -11.16
C ARG A 244 20.30 34.71 -11.77
N SER A 245 19.93 33.58 -12.36
CA SER A 245 20.87 32.63 -12.97
C SER A 245 20.66 32.48 -14.48
N LEU A 246 21.60 31.79 -15.16
CA LEU A 246 21.40 31.38 -16.55
C LEU A 246 20.28 30.34 -16.67
N LEU A 247 20.18 29.42 -15.71
CA LEU A 247 19.16 28.37 -15.66
C LEU A 247 17.77 28.98 -15.55
N THR A 248 17.54 29.92 -14.61
CA THR A 248 16.22 30.57 -14.46
C THR A 248 15.86 31.41 -15.68
N ARG A 249 16.83 32.06 -16.35
CA ARG A 249 16.61 32.76 -17.63
C ARG A 249 16.20 31.82 -18.76
N VAL A 250 16.81 30.64 -18.87
CA VAL A 250 16.44 29.61 -19.87
C VAL A 250 15.03 29.07 -19.60
N ILE A 251 14.74 28.69 -18.35
CA ILE A 251 13.42 28.21 -17.94
C ILE A 251 12.34 29.27 -18.21
N TRP A 252 12.62 30.53 -17.84
CA TRP A 252 11.74 31.66 -18.11
C TRP A 252 11.49 31.89 -19.62
N THR A 253 12.52 31.72 -20.45
CA THR A 253 12.39 31.79 -21.92
C THR A 253 11.50 30.68 -22.46
N ASN A 254 11.60 29.46 -21.91
CA ASN A 254 10.73 28.34 -22.30
C ASN A 254 9.28 28.56 -21.85
N ILE A 255 9.04 29.04 -20.63
CA ILE A 255 7.70 29.37 -20.11
C ILE A 255 7.05 30.48 -20.95
N THR A 256 7.78 31.54 -21.28
CA THR A 256 7.24 32.65 -22.09
C THR A 256 6.99 32.24 -23.54
N LYS A 257 7.80 31.34 -24.11
CA LYS A 257 7.51 30.72 -25.42
C LYS A 257 6.22 29.90 -25.39
N GLU A 258 6.01 29.14 -24.32
CA GLU A 258 4.79 28.34 -24.11
C GLU A 258 3.55 29.24 -23.94
N ALA A 259 3.67 30.29 -23.13
CA ALA A 259 2.62 31.29 -22.94
C ALA A 259 2.29 32.05 -24.24
N LEU A 260 3.30 32.40 -25.05
CA LEU A 260 3.10 33.04 -26.35
C LEU A 260 2.35 32.13 -27.33
N SER A 261 2.67 30.83 -27.34
CA SER A 261 1.93 29.82 -28.12
C SER A 261 0.47 29.71 -27.64
N ALA A 262 0.28 29.60 -26.32
CA ALA A 262 -1.05 29.52 -25.70
C ALA A 262 -1.92 30.76 -25.95
N ARG A 263 -1.31 31.95 -26.03
CA ARG A 263 -1.95 33.26 -26.25
C ARG A 263 -2.54 33.42 -27.65
N VAL A 264 -1.96 32.76 -28.66
CA VAL A 264 -2.43 32.85 -30.07
C VAL A 264 -3.23 31.61 -30.51
N ALA A 265 -3.31 30.58 -29.66
CA ALA A 265 -4.12 29.40 -29.90
C ALA A 265 -5.61 29.71 -29.71
N LEU A 266 -6.46 29.14 -30.57
CA LEU A 266 -7.92 29.24 -30.45
C LEU A 266 -8.41 28.71 -29.09
N LEU A 267 -9.54 29.22 -28.61
CA LEU A 267 -10.22 28.65 -27.45
C LEU A 267 -10.62 27.19 -27.76
N PRO A 268 -10.39 26.24 -26.84
CA PRO A 268 -10.70 24.84 -27.08
C PRO A 268 -12.22 24.61 -27.08
N PRO A 269 -12.74 23.63 -27.82
CA PRO A 269 -14.13 23.21 -27.68
C PRO A 269 -14.37 22.59 -26.30
N GLU A 270 -15.62 22.58 -25.85
CA GLU A 270 -16.00 21.75 -24.70
C GLU A 270 -15.80 20.25 -25.07
N PRO A 271 -15.30 19.40 -24.16
CA PRO A 271 -15.01 18.00 -24.45
C PRO A 271 -16.19 17.20 -25.03
N PRO A 272 -15.93 16.18 -25.87
CA PRO A 272 -16.98 15.28 -26.33
C PRO A 272 -17.56 14.44 -25.19
N ASN A 273 -18.78 13.93 -25.38
CA ASN A 273 -19.37 12.98 -24.43
C ASN A 273 -18.62 11.64 -24.52
N ALA A 274 -17.86 11.30 -23.48
CA ALA A 274 -17.14 10.03 -23.34
C ALA A 274 -18.06 8.80 -23.14
N LYS A 275 -19.36 9.00 -22.90
CA LYS A 275 -20.36 7.94 -22.71
C LYS A 275 -21.61 8.13 -23.60
N PRO A 276 -21.46 8.14 -24.95
CA PRO A 276 -22.61 8.29 -25.84
C PRO A 276 -23.54 7.08 -25.71
N GLY A 277 -24.82 7.32 -25.37
CA GLY A 277 -25.78 6.24 -25.09
C GLY A 277 -25.58 5.52 -23.75
N GLY A 278 -24.63 5.96 -22.91
CA GLY A 278 -24.36 5.40 -21.57
C GLY A 278 -23.17 4.43 -21.50
N GLU A 279 -22.65 3.97 -22.62
CA GLU A 279 -21.46 3.11 -22.70
C GLU A 279 -20.18 3.92 -22.96
N LEU A 280 -19.06 3.52 -22.36
CA LEU A 280 -17.77 4.19 -22.52
C LEU A 280 -17.26 4.06 -23.96
N GLU A 281 -17.03 5.19 -24.63
CA GLU A 281 -16.34 5.24 -25.92
C GLU A 281 -14.93 5.79 -25.69
N ILE A 282 -13.91 4.94 -25.95
CA ILE A 282 -12.52 5.19 -25.56
C ILE A 282 -11.89 6.35 -26.33
N THR A 283 -12.32 6.61 -27.57
CA THR A 283 -11.79 7.68 -28.42
C THR A 283 -12.20 9.04 -27.88
N ALA A 284 -13.50 9.26 -27.64
CA ALA A 284 -14.05 10.46 -27.02
C ALA A 284 -13.53 10.66 -25.59
N TRP A 285 -13.36 9.58 -24.81
CA TRP A 285 -12.74 9.65 -23.49
C TRP A 285 -11.31 10.21 -23.55
N ARG A 286 -10.48 9.73 -24.49
CA ARG A 286 -9.11 10.24 -24.69
C ARG A 286 -9.07 11.64 -25.30
N GLU A 287 -9.95 11.95 -26.25
CA GLU A 287 -10.06 13.29 -26.85
C GLU A 287 -10.37 14.33 -25.76
N GLY A 288 -11.33 14.05 -24.88
CA GLY A 288 -11.64 14.91 -23.75
C GLY A 288 -10.47 15.10 -22.78
N ILE A 289 -9.68 14.06 -22.51
CA ILE A 289 -8.46 14.17 -21.71
C ILE A 289 -7.38 15.01 -22.40
N SER A 290 -7.24 14.88 -23.72
CA SER A 290 -6.34 15.69 -24.53
C SER A 290 -6.71 17.18 -24.44
N ILE A 291 -7.99 17.50 -24.64
CA ILE A 291 -8.55 18.86 -24.49
C ILE A 291 -8.30 19.40 -23.08
N ALA A 292 -8.60 18.63 -22.04
CA ALA A 292 -8.40 19.04 -20.65
C ALA A 292 -6.91 19.25 -20.31
N SER A 293 -6.02 18.46 -20.90
CA SER A 293 -4.57 18.60 -20.73
C SER A 293 -4.02 19.82 -21.48
N ASP A 294 -4.57 20.16 -22.65
CA ASP A 294 -4.26 21.41 -23.37
C ASP A 294 -4.70 22.64 -22.56
N VAL A 295 -5.94 22.63 -22.06
CA VAL A 295 -6.48 23.67 -21.16
C VAL A 295 -5.55 23.88 -19.97
N LEU A 296 -5.23 22.81 -19.24
CA LEU A 296 -4.36 22.85 -18.07
C LEU A 296 -3.00 23.49 -18.39
N ARG A 297 -2.33 22.99 -19.43
CA ARG A 297 -1.02 23.47 -19.89
C ARG A 297 -1.05 24.96 -20.23
N ARG A 298 -2.08 25.41 -20.94
CA ARG A 298 -2.25 26.81 -21.38
C ARG A 298 -2.59 27.74 -20.21
N LEU A 299 -3.50 27.33 -19.32
CA LEU A 299 -3.84 28.06 -18.10
C LEU A 299 -2.61 28.26 -17.21
N HIS A 300 -1.81 27.20 -17.00
CA HIS A 300 -0.56 27.31 -16.25
C HIS A 300 0.45 28.26 -16.92
N ALA A 301 0.68 28.10 -18.23
CA ALA A 301 1.64 28.92 -18.95
C ALA A 301 1.25 30.41 -18.96
N LEU A 302 -0.01 30.73 -19.25
CA LEU A 302 -0.51 32.11 -19.32
C LEU A 302 -0.58 32.77 -17.94
N GLY A 303 -1.16 32.07 -16.95
CA GLY A 303 -1.30 32.57 -15.59
C GLY A 303 0.06 32.80 -14.92
N PHE A 304 0.97 31.83 -15.01
CA PHE A 304 2.31 31.97 -14.42
C PHE A 304 3.19 32.99 -15.16
N ALA A 305 3.06 33.09 -16.49
CA ALA A 305 3.76 34.14 -17.23
C ALA A 305 3.31 35.52 -16.77
N TYR A 306 1.99 35.78 -16.66
CA TYR A 306 1.47 37.03 -16.12
C TYR A 306 1.95 37.29 -14.68
N LEU A 307 1.85 36.30 -13.79
CA LEU A 307 2.25 36.41 -12.39
C LEU A 307 3.70 36.92 -12.22
N ILE A 308 4.61 36.41 -13.06
CA ILE A 308 6.04 36.71 -13.03
C ILE A 308 6.41 37.96 -13.84
N SER A 309 5.78 38.22 -14.99
CA SER A 309 6.16 39.32 -15.89
C SER A 309 5.36 40.61 -15.73
N GLU A 310 4.14 40.53 -15.18
CA GLU A 310 3.13 41.59 -15.18
C GLU A 310 2.67 42.03 -16.59
N ASP A 311 2.96 41.22 -17.61
CA ASP A 311 2.52 41.45 -19.00
C ASP A 311 1.04 41.08 -19.15
N GLU A 312 0.19 42.11 -19.18
CA GLU A 312 -1.25 41.97 -19.38
C GLU A 312 -1.63 41.18 -20.64
N ALA A 313 -0.78 41.10 -21.67
CA ALA A 313 -1.10 40.33 -22.87
C ALA A 313 -1.19 38.82 -22.61
N TYR A 314 -0.41 38.29 -21.66
CA TYR A 314 -0.58 36.92 -21.18
C TYR A 314 -1.77 36.82 -20.21
N GLY A 315 -1.91 37.81 -19.33
CA GLY A 315 -2.96 37.83 -18.31
C GLY A 315 -4.38 37.86 -18.89
N GLN A 316 -4.64 38.72 -19.88
CA GLN A 316 -5.94 38.81 -20.55
C GLN A 316 -6.28 37.53 -21.34
N ALA A 317 -5.32 36.89 -22.00
CA ALA A 317 -5.55 35.62 -22.70
C ALA A 317 -5.76 34.45 -21.72
N GLY A 318 -5.03 34.43 -20.60
CA GLY A 318 -5.25 33.47 -19.51
C GLY A 318 -6.64 33.62 -18.90
N LYS A 319 -7.07 34.87 -18.68
CA LYS A 319 -8.41 35.24 -18.22
C LYS A 319 -9.49 34.82 -19.22
N GLU A 320 -9.31 35.08 -20.51
CA GLU A 320 -10.26 34.67 -21.56
C GLU A 320 -10.45 33.14 -21.56
N LEU A 321 -9.34 32.38 -21.50
CA LEU A 321 -9.38 30.92 -21.42
C LEU A 321 -10.03 30.42 -20.12
N LEU A 322 -9.70 31.01 -18.96
CA LEU A 322 -10.29 30.66 -17.67
C LEU A 322 -11.80 30.88 -17.68
N LEU A 323 -12.27 32.03 -18.16
CA LEU A 323 -13.69 32.36 -18.22
C LEU A 323 -14.44 31.58 -19.31
N HIS A 324 -13.78 31.16 -20.38
CA HIS A 324 -14.33 30.23 -21.37
C HIS A 324 -14.61 28.87 -20.75
N VAL A 325 -13.60 28.27 -20.12
CA VAL A 325 -13.69 26.94 -19.49
C VAL A 325 -14.61 26.97 -18.25
N ALA A 326 -14.67 28.09 -17.52
CA ALA A 326 -15.59 28.25 -16.39
C ALA A 326 -17.08 28.19 -16.77
N ARG A 327 -17.41 28.37 -18.06
CA ARG A 327 -18.78 28.25 -18.60
C ARG A 327 -19.13 26.84 -19.08
N TRP A 328 -18.18 25.91 -19.13
CA TRP A 328 -18.45 24.50 -19.40
C TRP A 328 -19.24 23.89 -18.24
N ASP A 329 -20.20 23.02 -18.55
CA ASP A 329 -21.10 22.46 -17.55
C ASP A 329 -20.33 21.51 -16.62
N PRO A 330 -20.23 21.80 -15.30
CA PRO A 330 -19.53 20.95 -14.35
C PRO A 330 -20.18 19.57 -14.16
N TYR A 331 -21.42 19.39 -14.62
CA TYR A 331 -22.15 18.11 -14.64
C TYR A 331 -22.33 17.54 -16.06
N GLY A 332 -21.90 18.29 -17.08
CA GLY A 332 -21.94 17.91 -18.49
C GLY A 332 -20.72 17.09 -18.92
N THR A 333 -20.29 17.23 -20.18
CA THR A 333 -19.17 16.45 -20.75
C THR A 333 -17.82 16.78 -20.12
N SER A 334 -17.70 17.94 -19.47
CA SER A 334 -16.53 18.31 -18.65
C SER A 334 -16.61 17.87 -17.18
N GLY A 335 -17.68 17.16 -16.80
CA GLY A 335 -18.00 16.73 -15.44
C GLY A 335 -17.58 15.30 -15.08
N ARG A 336 -17.46 15.02 -13.79
CA ARG A 336 -16.91 13.76 -13.24
C ARG A 336 -17.68 12.51 -13.67
N ALA A 337 -19.01 12.61 -13.76
CA ALA A 337 -19.88 11.47 -14.10
C ALA A 337 -19.62 10.90 -15.50
N LEU A 338 -19.26 11.75 -16.47
CA LEU A 338 -18.95 11.34 -17.84
C LEU A 338 -17.46 11.06 -18.02
N ASN A 339 -16.57 11.94 -17.54
CA ASN A 339 -15.12 11.70 -17.57
C ASN A 339 -14.41 12.44 -16.42
N ASP A 340 -14.01 11.70 -15.38
CA ASP A 340 -13.41 12.28 -14.18
C ASP A 340 -11.95 12.74 -14.37
N GLU A 341 -11.21 12.18 -15.32
CA GLU A 341 -9.89 12.68 -15.74
C GLU A 341 -9.95 14.14 -16.23
N ILE A 342 -11.07 14.55 -16.84
CA ILE A 342 -11.31 15.95 -17.25
C ILE A 342 -11.56 16.80 -16.01
N SER A 343 -12.54 16.41 -15.19
CA SER A 343 -12.93 17.17 -14.00
C SER A 343 -11.76 17.36 -13.03
N MET A 344 -10.90 16.35 -12.88
CA MET A 344 -9.68 16.46 -12.07
C MET A 344 -8.71 17.51 -12.63
N ARG A 345 -8.39 17.48 -13.93
CA ARG A 345 -7.49 18.48 -14.58
C ARG A 345 -8.03 19.90 -14.47
N LEU A 346 -9.34 20.07 -14.65
CA LEU A 346 -9.98 21.37 -14.53
C LEU A 346 -9.94 21.88 -13.07
N LEU A 347 -10.11 21.02 -12.07
CA LEU A 347 -10.11 21.40 -10.66
C LEU A 347 -8.80 22.10 -10.23
N TYR A 348 -7.64 21.45 -10.35
CA TYR A 348 -6.38 22.10 -9.93
C TYR A 348 -5.91 23.17 -10.95
N GLY A 349 -6.13 22.94 -12.25
CA GLY A 349 -5.74 23.89 -13.30
C GLY A 349 -6.46 25.25 -13.20
N MET A 350 -7.76 25.24 -12.94
CA MET A 350 -8.53 26.47 -12.73
C MET A 350 -8.23 27.10 -11.36
N SER A 351 -7.95 26.31 -10.32
CA SER A 351 -7.55 26.83 -9.00
C SER A 351 -6.25 27.65 -9.08
N ARG A 352 -5.21 27.10 -9.74
CA ARG A 352 -3.95 27.79 -9.99
C ARG A 352 -4.12 29.02 -10.89
N ALA A 353 -4.92 28.91 -11.96
CA ALA A 353 -5.17 30.04 -12.85
C ALA A 353 -5.95 31.18 -12.17
N TYR A 354 -6.96 30.85 -11.35
CA TYR A 354 -7.70 31.83 -10.55
C TYR A 354 -6.76 32.55 -9.58
N ASP A 355 -5.93 31.80 -8.85
CA ASP A 355 -4.95 32.34 -7.91
C ASP A 355 -3.99 33.35 -8.54
N TRP A 356 -3.47 33.03 -9.73
CA TRP A 356 -2.45 33.83 -10.41
C TRP A 356 -3.04 34.98 -11.24
N LEU A 357 -4.29 34.88 -11.71
CA LEU A 357 -4.99 35.89 -12.51
C LEU A 357 -5.93 36.77 -11.67
N TYR A 358 -6.06 36.53 -10.37
CA TYR A 358 -6.98 37.22 -9.45
C TYR A 358 -7.00 38.76 -9.59
N PRO A 359 -5.86 39.48 -9.80
CA PRO A 359 -5.86 40.93 -9.99
C PRO A 359 -6.56 41.43 -11.26
N LEU A 360 -6.72 40.58 -12.29
CA LEU A 360 -7.35 40.94 -13.58
C LEU A 360 -8.83 40.58 -13.66
N LEU A 361 -9.35 39.79 -12.71
CA LEU A 361 -10.75 39.38 -12.67
C LEU A 361 -11.59 40.46 -11.95
N SER A 362 -12.68 40.89 -12.58
CA SER A 362 -13.74 41.66 -11.92
C SER A 362 -14.48 40.78 -10.90
N GLU A 363 -15.24 41.37 -9.99
CA GLU A 363 -16.01 40.57 -9.02
C GLU A 363 -17.06 39.66 -9.70
N GLU A 364 -17.65 40.09 -10.81
CA GLU A 364 -18.58 39.29 -11.61
C GLU A 364 -17.88 38.07 -12.25
N GLU A 365 -16.63 38.26 -12.70
CA GLU A 365 -15.80 37.22 -13.28
C GLU A 365 -15.26 36.27 -12.21
N ARG A 366 -14.92 36.79 -11.02
CA ARG A 366 -14.56 35.97 -9.85
C ARG A 366 -15.73 35.11 -9.41
N GLU A 367 -16.93 35.66 -9.33
CA GLU A 367 -18.13 34.91 -8.94
C GLU A 367 -18.48 33.79 -9.94
N LEU A 368 -18.29 34.02 -11.25
CA LEU A 368 -18.41 32.96 -12.26
C LEU A 368 -17.45 31.79 -11.97
N VAL A 369 -16.18 32.09 -11.64
CA VAL A 369 -15.20 31.06 -11.32
C VAL A 369 -15.50 30.40 -9.97
N ARG A 370 -15.81 31.16 -8.90
CA ARG A 370 -16.19 30.60 -7.59
C ARG A 370 -17.37 29.64 -7.71
N LYS A 371 -18.40 30.01 -8.48
CA LYS A 371 -19.57 29.14 -8.69
C LYS A 371 -19.21 27.81 -9.35
N THR A 372 -18.53 27.80 -10.49
CA THR A 372 -18.18 26.53 -11.18
C THR A 372 -17.18 25.69 -10.37
N MET A 373 -16.27 26.35 -9.65
CA MET A 373 -15.31 25.67 -8.77
C MET A 373 -15.96 25.08 -7.52
N ARG A 374 -17.00 25.73 -6.98
CA ARG A 374 -17.85 25.19 -5.91
C ARG A 374 -18.50 23.87 -6.33
N GLU A 375 -19.14 23.83 -7.49
CA GLU A 375 -19.78 22.60 -7.98
C GLU A 375 -18.76 21.47 -8.22
N ARG A 376 -17.61 21.78 -8.84
CA ARG A 376 -16.54 20.80 -9.11
C ARG A 376 -15.86 20.27 -7.84
N GLY A 377 -15.61 21.15 -6.86
CA GLY A 377 -15.05 20.76 -5.56
C GLY A 377 -16.03 19.90 -4.76
N ASN A 378 -17.30 20.32 -4.69
CA ASN A 378 -18.36 19.56 -4.03
C ASN A 378 -18.61 18.20 -4.68
N ASP A 379 -18.55 18.06 -6.00
CA ASP A 379 -18.70 16.77 -6.69
C ASP A 379 -17.60 15.76 -6.28
N VAL A 380 -16.34 16.22 -6.17
CA VAL A 380 -15.24 15.39 -5.63
C VAL A 380 -15.46 15.08 -4.15
N TYR A 381 -15.73 16.09 -3.33
CA TYR A 381 -15.93 15.94 -1.88
C TYR A 381 -17.08 14.98 -1.56
N VAL A 382 -18.27 15.22 -2.12
CA VAL A 382 -19.46 14.37 -1.94
C VAL A 382 -19.23 12.96 -2.49
N THR A 383 -18.48 12.79 -3.59
CA THR A 383 -18.09 11.46 -4.06
C THR A 383 -17.22 10.72 -3.02
N MET A 384 -16.25 11.40 -2.40
CA MET A 384 -15.41 10.80 -1.34
C MET A 384 -16.25 10.43 -0.11
N ARG A 385 -17.11 11.33 0.38
CA ARG A 385 -17.98 11.09 1.56
C ARG A 385 -18.97 9.95 1.30
N ASN A 386 -19.63 9.92 0.13
CA ASN A 386 -20.58 8.87 -0.24
C ASN A 386 -19.94 7.49 -0.40
N ARG A 387 -18.65 7.42 -0.80
CA ARG A 387 -17.88 6.17 -0.86
C ARG A 387 -17.23 5.77 0.46
N ARG A 388 -17.40 6.56 1.54
CA ARG A 388 -16.70 6.38 2.83
C ARG A 388 -15.20 6.23 2.62
N PHE A 389 -14.64 7.11 1.78
CA PHE A 389 -13.26 7.02 1.32
C PHE A 389 -12.23 7.03 2.46
N GLU A 390 -12.56 7.65 3.60
CA GLU A 390 -11.77 7.63 4.84
C GLU A 390 -11.62 6.22 5.46
N GLU A 391 -12.52 5.30 5.13
CA GLU A 391 -12.51 3.88 5.52
C GLU A 391 -11.96 2.97 4.39
N HIS A 392 -12.03 3.43 3.14
CA HIS A 392 -11.81 2.62 1.92
C HIS A 392 -10.94 3.36 0.89
N LEU A 393 -9.68 3.65 1.25
CA LEU A 393 -8.78 4.47 0.42
C LEU A 393 -8.33 3.84 -0.93
N LEU A 394 -8.70 2.59 -1.23
CA LEU A 394 -8.20 1.84 -2.39
C LEU A 394 -8.87 2.19 -3.74
N ASP A 395 -9.21 3.47 -3.92
CA ASP A 395 -9.71 4.08 -5.17
C ASP A 395 -8.63 5.02 -5.73
N ASN A 396 -7.95 4.61 -6.80
CA ASN A 396 -6.82 5.38 -7.32
C ASN A 396 -7.25 6.79 -7.76
N HIS A 397 -8.39 6.91 -8.47
CA HIS A 397 -8.90 8.20 -8.94
C HIS A 397 -9.20 9.18 -7.79
N LEU A 398 -9.68 8.69 -6.64
CA LEU A 398 -9.89 9.52 -5.45
C LEU A 398 -8.59 9.83 -4.69
N VAL A 399 -7.63 8.90 -4.61
CA VAL A 399 -6.33 9.14 -3.97
C VAL A 399 -5.59 10.31 -4.62
N ARG A 400 -5.53 10.40 -5.95
CA ARG A 400 -4.97 11.59 -6.64
C ARG A 400 -5.85 12.84 -6.49
N SER A 401 -7.17 12.67 -6.44
CA SER A 401 -8.11 13.79 -6.26
C SER A 401 -7.92 14.52 -4.92
N MET A 402 -7.29 13.88 -3.92
CA MET A 402 -7.01 14.55 -2.64
C MET A 402 -6.13 15.79 -2.81
N GLY A 403 -5.03 15.70 -3.54
CA GLY A 403 -4.16 16.86 -3.79
C GLY A 403 -4.87 17.96 -4.59
N PHE A 404 -5.66 17.57 -5.59
CA PHE A 404 -6.39 18.51 -6.44
C PHE A 404 -7.50 19.26 -5.69
N LEU A 405 -8.22 18.58 -4.80
CA LEU A 405 -9.22 19.21 -3.92
C LEU A 405 -8.54 20.04 -2.81
N GLY A 406 -7.38 19.61 -2.31
CA GLY A 406 -6.57 20.38 -1.37
C GLY A 406 -6.07 21.71 -1.93
N GLU A 407 -5.61 21.72 -3.19
CA GLU A 407 -5.25 22.98 -3.88
C GLU A 407 -6.46 23.89 -4.11
N ALA A 408 -7.62 23.33 -4.48
CA ALA A 408 -8.85 24.11 -4.60
C ALA A 408 -9.28 24.71 -3.24
N ALA A 409 -9.17 23.93 -2.16
CA ALA A 409 -9.47 24.38 -0.81
C ALA A 409 -8.56 25.54 -0.37
N ILE A 410 -7.26 25.49 -0.67
CA ILE A 410 -6.32 26.60 -0.43
C ILE A 410 -6.69 27.81 -1.31
N ALA A 411 -6.92 27.60 -2.61
CA ALA A 411 -7.18 28.68 -3.57
C ALA A 411 -8.47 29.46 -3.29
N PHE A 412 -9.48 28.84 -2.69
CA PHE A 412 -10.78 29.46 -2.39
C PHE A 412 -11.05 29.64 -0.89
N MET A 413 -10.02 29.56 -0.05
CA MET A 413 -10.11 29.73 1.41
C MET A 413 -10.73 31.09 1.77
N GLY A 414 -11.84 31.08 2.51
CA GLY A 414 -12.61 32.29 2.86
C GLY A 414 -13.52 32.85 1.76
N GLU A 415 -13.55 32.25 0.56
CA GLU A 415 -14.35 32.71 -0.58
C GLU A 415 -15.41 31.71 -1.06
N ILE A 416 -15.13 30.40 -0.97
CA ILE A 416 -16.15 29.35 -1.08
C ILE A 416 -16.39 28.80 0.33
N PRO A 417 -17.64 28.81 0.86
CA PRO A 417 -17.91 28.36 2.23
C PRO A 417 -17.45 26.93 2.54
N GLU A 418 -17.54 26.02 1.57
CA GLU A 418 -17.12 24.63 1.71
C GLU A 418 -15.60 24.42 1.65
N ALA A 419 -14.80 25.44 1.30
CA ALA A 419 -13.35 25.30 1.18
C ALA A 419 -12.67 24.94 2.51
N GLU A 420 -13.20 25.39 3.65
CA GLU A 420 -12.73 24.96 4.97
C GLU A 420 -13.00 23.46 5.24
N GLU A 421 -14.18 22.98 4.88
CA GLU A 421 -14.57 21.57 5.05
C GLU A 421 -13.74 20.65 4.12
N TRP A 422 -13.51 21.08 2.87
CA TRP A 422 -12.61 20.39 1.94
C TRP A 422 -11.17 20.33 2.47
N PHE A 423 -10.64 21.45 2.99
CA PHE A 423 -9.29 21.52 3.56
C PHE A 423 -9.14 20.55 4.73
N ASP A 424 -10.03 20.64 5.72
CA ASP A 424 -9.98 19.85 6.94
C ASP A 424 -10.07 18.34 6.65
N TYR A 425 -10.94 17.96 5.70
CA TYR A 425 -11.06 16.58 5.26
C TYR A 425 -9.80 16.05 4.55
N ILE A 426 -9.29 16.80 3.56
CA ILE A 426 -8.12 16.40 2.78
C ILE A 426 -6.85 16.33 3.64
N VAL A 427 -6.62 17.33 4.50
CA VAL A 427 -5.43 17.35 5.37
C VAL A 427 -5.48 16.21 6.38
N SER A 428 -6.64 15.94 6.98
CA SER A 428 -6.82 14.78 7.87
C SER A 428 -6.49 13.46 7.19
N LEU A 429 -6.95 13.26 5.94
CA LEU A 429 -6.62 12.06 5.16
C LEU A 429 -5.12 11.97 4.81
N PHE A 430 -4.48 13.08 4.41
CA PHE A 430 -3.05 13.09 4.10
C PHE A 430 -2.18 12.76 5.31
N VAL A 431 -2.51 13.33 6.47
CA VAL A 431 -1.77 13.09 7.71
C VAL A 431 -1.95 11.64 8.17
N LEU A 432 -3.21 11.18 8.27
CA LEU A 432 -3.57 9.92 8.95
C LEU A 432 -3.57 8.67 8.05
N LYS A 433 -3.71 8.82 6.73
CA LYS A 433 -4.04 7.70 5.82
C LYS A 433 -3.24 7.65 4.51
N TYR A 434 -2.56 8.72 4.10
CA TYR A 434 -1.69 8.66 2.92
C TYR A 434 -0.30 8.09 3.29
N PRO A 435 0.32 7.22 2.45
CA PRO A 435 -0.14 6.70 1.16
C PRO A 435 -1.23 5.62 1.25
N ALA A 436 -2.05 5.49 0.20
CA ALA A 436 -3.12 4.49 0.12
C ALA A 436 -2.70 3.14 -0.50
N PHE A 437 -1.61 3.12 -1.28
CA PHE A 437 -1.12 1.94 -2.00
C PHE A 437 0.33 1.58 -1.60
N GLY A 438 0.74 1.97 -0.39
CA GLY A 438 2.09 1.79 0.15
C GLY A 438 2.10 2.02 1.66
N GLY A 439 3.27 2.18 2.26
CA GLY A 439 3.45 2.53 3.66
C GLY A 439 4.76 3.28 3.90
N ASP A 440 5.23 3.34 5.14
CA ASP A 440 6.37 4.18 5.49
C ASP A 440 7.73 3.71 4.92
N GLU A 441 7.83 2.46 4.45
CA GLU A 441 9.02 1.95 3.75
C GLU A 441 9.12 2.42 2.28
N GLY A 442 8.11 3.11 1.75
CA GLY A 442 8.17 3.80 0.46
C GLY A 442 7.55 3.05 -0.73
N GLY A 443 7.03 1.84 -0.53
CA GLY A 443 6.51 0.97 -1.59
C GLY A 443 5.29 1.53 -2.33
N TRP A 444 5.01 1.01 -3.54
CA TRP A 444 3.78 1.34 -4.27
C TRP A 444 3.23 0.15 -5.06
N SER A 445 2.15 -0.46 -4.55
CA SER A 445 1.62 -1.75 -5.02
C SER A 445 1.02 -1.73 -6.44
N GLN A 446 0.66 -0.54 -6.94
CA GLN A 446 0.15 -0.32 -8.31
C GLN A 446 1.24 -0.28 -9.39
N GLY A 447 2.51 -0.47 -9.02
CA GLY A 447 3.59 -0.56 -9.99
C GLY A 447 4.31 0.74 -10.31
N VAL A 448 5.42 0.57 -11.03
CA VAL A 448 6.47 1.59 -11.19
C VAL A 448 6.10 2.78 -12.09
N SER A 449 5.04 2.64 -12.88
CA SER A 449 4.48 3.68 -13.76
C SER A 449 3.41 4.52 -13.04
N TYR A 450 2.50 3.86 -12.31
CA TYR A 450 1.54 4.54 -11.44
C TYR A 450 2.24 5.27 -10.28
N TRP A 451 3.30 4.70 -9.70
CA TRP A 451 4.18 5.42 -8.78
C TRP A 451 4.66 6.75 -9.38
N GLN A 452 5.22 6.73 -10.59
CA GLN A 452 5.80 7.92 -11.22
C GLN A 452 4.75 9.01 -11.46
N SER A 453 3.51 8.63 -11.79
CA SER A 453 2.42 9.58 -12.03
C SER A 453 1.89 10.16 -10.72
N TYR A 454 1.63 9.30 -9.72
CA TYR A 454 1.05 9.69 -8.44
C TYR A 454 2.01 10.55 -7.63
N ILE A 455 3.28 10.16 -7.57
CA ILE A 455 4.28 10.93 -6.85
C ILE A 455 4.51 12.28 -7.55
N SER A 456 4.49 12.38 -8.88
CA SER A 456 4.59 13.72 -9.53
C SER A 456 3.48 14.68 -9.09
N TRP A 457 2.22 14.24 -9.03
CA TRP A 457 1.10 15.11 -8.63
C TRP A 457 1.08 15.41 -7.14
N VAL A 458 1.38 14.42 -6.29
CA VAL A 458 1.35 14.63 -4.84
C VAL A 458 2.44 15.61 -4.40
N LEU A 459 3.62 15.57 -5.03
CA LEU A 459 4.72 16.48 -4.71
C LEU A 459 4.39 17.94 -5.07
N GLU A 460 3.66 18.19 -6.17
CA GLU A 460 3.12 19.53 -6.46
C GLU A 460 2.18 20.02 -5.35
N PHE A 461 1.27 19.15 -4.85
CA PHE A 461 0.41 19.51 -3.73
C PHE A 461 1.19 19.74 -2.43
N LEU A 462 2.22 18.94 -2.12
CA LEU A 462 3.03 19.12 -0.92
C LEU A 462 3.71 20.50 -0.90
N ASP A 463 4.22 20.97 -2.05
CA ASP A 463 4.77 22.31 -2.17
C ASP A 463 3.73 23.40 -1.98
N ALA A 464 2.58 23.31 -2.67
CA ALA A 464 1.50 24.28 -2.54
C ALA A 464 1.03 24.38 -1.08
N PHE A 465 0.84 23.24 -0.43
CA PHE A 465 0.47 23.14 0.98
C PHE A 465 1.55 23.72 1.91
N LYS A 466 2.83 23.39 1.70
CA LYS A 466 3.96 23.91 2.48
C LYS A 466 4.10 25.42 2.37
N ILE A 467 3.93 25.98 1.17
CA ILE A 467 3.97 27.43 0.95
C ILE A 467 2.74 28.12 1.59
N ALA A 468 1.55 27.54 1.47
CA ALA A 468 0.33 28.14 2.02
C ALA A 468 0.27 28.09 3.55
N THR A 469 0.73 27.00 4.18
CA THR A 469 0.54 26.72 5.62
C THR A 469 1.82 26.74 6.45
N GLY A 470 3.00 26.76 5.82
CA GLY A 470 4.28 26.58 6.49
C GLY A 470 4.52 25.17 7.06
N VAL A 471 3.64 24.19 6.80
CA VAL A 471 3.76 22.81 7.31
C VAL A 471 4.36 21.88 6.27
N ASP A 472 5.40 21.14 6.67
CA ASP A 472 6.21 20.34 5.75
C ASP A 472 5.77 18.87 5.69
N LEU A 473 4.77 18.56 4.88
CA LEU A 473 4.27 17.18 4.73
C LEU A 473 5.31 16.19 4.15
N TYR A 474 6.42 16.67 3.57
CA TYR A 474 7.58 15.84 3.18
C TYR A 474 8.19 15.08 4.37
N GLN A 475 7.94 15.51 5.61
CA GLN A 475 8.48 14.84 6.79
C GLN A 475 7.84 13.48 7.09
N LYS A 476 6.73 13.09 6.43
CA LYS A 476 6.18 11.72 6.51
C LYS A 476 7.20 10.70 5.96
N PRO A 477 7.50 9.59 6.68
CA PRO A 477 8.56 8.65 6.29
C PRO A 477 8.44 8.10 4.87
N PHE A 478 7.21 7.80 4.41
CA PHE A 478 6.93 7.41 3.02
C PHE A 478 7.69 8.26 1.98
N PHE A 479 7.64 9.59 2.08
CA PHE A 479 8.24 10.45 1.04
C PHE A 479 9.77 10.42 1.04
N ARG A 480 10.41 10.15 2.18
CA ARG A 480 11.86 9.93 2.28
C ARG A 480 12.26 8.62 1.60
N ASN A 481 11.45 7.58 1.75
CA ASN A 481 11.77 6.24 1.28
C ASN A 481 11.29 5.94 -0.15
N THR A 482 10.25 6.59 -0.66
CA THR A 482 9.60 6.19 -1.92
C THR A 482 10.45 6.41 -3.18
N GLY A 483 11.48 7.27 -3.13
CA GLY A 483 12.49 7.35 -4.19
C GLY A 483 13.29 6.06 -4.35
N TYR A 484 13.58 5.37 -3.23
CA TYR A 484 14.29 4.10 -3.24
C TYR A 484 13.44 2.99 -3.86
N PHE A 485 12.13 2.96 -3.62
CA PHE A 485 11.24 2.00 -4.27
C PHE A 485 11.40 2.04 -5.80
N LYS A 486 11.47 3.25 -6.39
CA LYS A 486 11.73 3.41 -7.82
C LYS A 486 13.14 2.99 -8.23
N LEU A 487 14.15 3.35 -7.43
CA LEU A 487 15.56 2.99 -7.67
C LEU A 487 15.74 1.46 -7.78
N TYR A 488 15.30 0.71 -6.77
CA TYR A 488 15.44 -0.75 -6.75
C TYR A 488 14.51 -1.45 -7.75
N SER A 489 13.27 -1.00 -7.94
CA SER A 489 12.31 -1.72 -8.80
C SER A 489 12.53 -1.50 -10.29
N HIS A 490 13.15 -0.37 -10.65
CA HIS A 490 13.37 0.03 -12.03
C HIS A 490 14.72 0.79 -12.20
N PRO A 491 15.88 0.12 -11.99
CA PRO A 491 17.22 0.73 -12.07
C PRO A 491 17.52 1.39 -13.42
N PRO A 492 18.48 2.35 -13.49
CA PRO A 492 18.64 3.25 -14.64
C PRO A 492 18.84 2.59 -16.03
N LYS A 493 19.43 1.40 -16.08
CA LYS A 493 19.72 0.65 -17.33
C LYS A 493 18.78 -0.55 -17.55
N SER A 494 17.86 -0.80 -16.63
CA SER A 494 16.88 -1.88 -16.69
C SER A 494 15.96 -1.70 -17.90
N LYS A 495 15.75 -2.76 -18.66
CA LYS A 495 14.92 -2.81 -19.87
C LYS A 495 13.43 -2.88 -19.54
N PHE A 496 13.09 -3.40 -18.35
CA PHE A 496 11.73 -3.63 -17.86
C PHE A 496 11.54 -3.13 -16.43
N GLY A 497 10.34 -2.63 -16.13
CA GLY A 497 9.91 -2.39 -14.76
C GLY A 497 9.83 -3.68 -13.92
N ALA A 498 9.37 -3.53 -12.68
CA ALA A 498 9.00 -4.68 -11.85
C ALA A 498 7.57 -5.14 -12.19
N PHE A 499 6.61 -4.86 -11.31
CA PHE A 499 5.24 -5.37 -11.41
C PHE A 499 4.22 -4.25 -11.67
N GLY A 500 2.98 -4.64 -12.00
CA GLY A 500 1.86 -3.75 -12.30
C GLY A 500 1.84 -3.19 -13.73
N ASP A 501 0.83 -2.37 -14.03
CA ASP A 501 0.60 -1.79 -15.36
C ASP A 501 1.80 -0.95 -15.86
N HIS A 502 2.09 -1.02 -17.16
CA HIS A 502 3.22 -0.34 -17.82
C HIS A 502 4.61 -0.74 -17.28
N SER A 503 4.81 -2.00 -16.89
CA SER A 503 6.13 -2.57 -16.57
C SER A 503 6.95 -2.97 -17.80
N ASP A 504 6.38 -2.92 -19.01
CA ASP A 504 6.95 -3.39 -20.27
C ASP A 504 7.89 -2.39 -20.98
N SER A 505 8.60 -1.55 -20.21
CA SER A 505 9.45 -0.48 -20.76
C SER A 505 10.54 -0.05 -19.77
N PRO A 506 11.66 0.53 -20.26
CA PRO A 506 12.76 1.06 -19.44
C PRO A 506 12.38 2.35 -18.69
N PRO A 507 13.22 2.85 -17.75
CA PRO A 507 12.86 4.00 -16.94
C PRO A 507 12.88 5.30 -17.76
N SER A 508 11.92 6.18 -17.48
CA SER A 508 11.65 7.38 -18.28
C SER A 508 12.35 8.64 -17.72
N GLN A 509 12.54 9.66 -18.57
CA GLN A 509 12.95 10.99 -18.10
C GLN A 509 11.99 11.57 -17.04
N SER A 510 10.69 11.27 -17.13
CA SER A 510 9.70 11.62 -16.12
C SER A 510 9.96 10.90 -14.78
N SER A 511 10.45 9.66 -14.80
CA SER A 511 10.89 8.94 -13.60
C SER A 511 12.10 9.65 -12.97
N ALA A 512 13.07 10.05 -13.79
CA ALA A 512 14.25 10.77 -13.34
C ALA A 512 13.92 12.16 -12.77
N GLN A 513 12.94 12.87 -13.34
CA GLN A 513 12.42 14.13 -12.78
C GLN A 513 11.82 13.96 -11.38
N VAL A 514 10.99 12.93 -11.17
CA VAL A 514 10.37 12.68 -9.85
C VAL A 514 11.42 12.26 -8.81
N VAL A 515 12.36 11.38 -9.18
CA VAL A 515 13.44 10.97 -8.26
C VAL A 515 14.41 12.14 -7.99
N GLY A 516 14.73 12.96 -9.00
CA GLY A 516 15.56 14.16 -8.85
C GLY A 516 14.91 15.25 -7.98
N TRP A 517 13.58 15.35 -7.98
CA TRP A 517 12.84 16.19 -7.03
C TRP A 517 13.07 15.70 -5.59
N LEU A 518 12.87 14.41 -5.33
CA LEU A 518 13.10 13.80 -4.02
C LEU A 518 14.57 13.97 -3.59
N ALA A 519 15.52 13.71 -4.50
CA ALA A 519 16.96 13.92 -4.28
C ALA A 519 17.28 15.36 -3.84
N THR A 520 16.75 16.35 -4.54
CA THR A 520 16.95 17.77 -4.22
C THR A 520 16.30 18.16 -2.88
N SER A 521 15.17 17.53 -2.53
CA SER A 521 14.39 17.82 -1.32
C SER A 521 15.01 17.25 -0.04
N TYR A 522 15.66 16.08 -0.14
CA TYR A 522 16.35 15.43 1.00
C TYR A 522 17.88 15.56 0.97
N LYS A 523 18.44 16.18 -0.09
CA LYS A 523 19.88 16.22 -0.37
C LYS A 523 20.51 14.82 -0.46
N ASP A 524 19.80 13.93 -1.14
CA ASP A 524 20.11 12.50 -1.23
C ASP A 524 20.96 12.18 -2.47
N PRO A 525 22.23 11.77 -2.31
CA PRO A 525 23.15 11.53 -3.43
C PRO A 525 22.83 10.26 -4.22
N ALA A 526 22.20 9.25 -3.61
CA ALA A 526 21.83 7.99 -4.27
C ALA A 526 20.64 8.21 -5.21
N LEU A 527 19.63 8.97 -4.76
CA LEU A 527 18.53 9.40 -5.62
C LEU A 527 19.02 10.35 -6.74
N GLN A 528 20.00 11.22 -6.47
CA GLN A 528 20.60 12.05 -7.51
C GLN A 528 21.41 11.23 -8.52
N TRP A 529 22.11 10.17 -8.10
CA TRP A 529 22.80 9.23 -8.99
C TRP A 529 21.80 8.55 -9.94
N TYR A 530 20.70 7.99 -9.41
CA TYR A 530 19.65 7.38 -10.23
C TYR A 530 19.10 8.35 -11.29
N ALA A 531 18.83 9.59 -10.87
CA ALA A 531 18.37 10.66 -11.74
C ALA A 531 19.41 10.97 -12.85
N ALA A 532 20.67 11.15 -12.47
CA ALA A 532 21.78 11.46 -13.37
C ALA A 532 22.01 10.37 -14.43
N GLU A 533 21.92 9.09 -14.05
CA GLU A 533 22.17 7.94 -14.93
C GLU A 533 21.13 7.76 -16.05
N ILE A 534 19.91 8.25 -15.85
CA ILE A 534 18.84 8.25 -16.86
C ILE A 534 18.92 9.49 -17.75
N SER A 535 19.29 10.64 -17.19
CA SER A 535 19.21 11.94 -17.86
C SER A 535 20.50 12.42 -18.52
N GLY A 536 21.65 11.91 -18.09
CA GLY A 536 22.97 12.40 -18.48
C GLY A 536 23.30 13.79 -17.92
N THR A 537 22.54 14.32 -16.95
CA THR A 537 22.75 15.69 -16.42
C THR A 537 23.81 15.78 -15.31
N GLY A 538 24.28 14.64 -14.79
CA GLY A 538 25.18 14.61 -13.64
C GLY A 538 24.55 15.29 -12.42
N ARG A 539 25.29 16.20 -11.78
CA ARG A 539 24.81 17.00 -10.65
C ARG A 539 23.79 18.11 -11.00
N MET A 540 23.53 18.37 -12.28
CA MET A 540 22.49 19.35 -12.63
C MET A 540 21.09 18.74 -12.35
N PRO A 541 20.20 19.46 -11.65
CA PRO A 541 18.88 18.95 -11.32
C PRO A 541 18.02 18.80 -12.58
N ILE A 542 17.26 17.72 -12.63
CA ILE A 542 16.35 17.43 -13.74
C ILE A 542 15.03 18.12 -13.47
N LEU A 543 14.82 19.25 -14.14
CA LEU A 543 13.63 20.08 -13.94
C LEU A 543 12.77 20.09 -15.20
N PRO A 544 11.43 20.13 -15.07
CA PRO A 544 10.53 20.36 -16.20
C PRO A 544 10.62 21.82 -16.67
N THR A 545 11.66 22.13 -17.46
CA THR A 545 12.11 23.50 -17.79
C THR A 545 11.15 24.37 -18.59
N ASN A 546 10.00 23.85 -19.02
CA ASN A 546 8.90 24.58 -19.68
C ASN A 546 7.67 24.77 -18.78
N THR A 547 7.76 24.43 -17.49
CA THR A 547 6.66 24.50 -16.51
C THR A 547 6.98 25.43 -15.35
N PHE A 548 5.95 25.92 -14.66
CA PHE A 548 6.10 26.76 -13.48
C PHE A 548 6.84 26.03 -12.33
N ILE A 549 6.61 24.73 -12.13
CA ILE A 549 7.32 23.92 -11.13
C ILE A 549 8.83 23.95 -11.37
N GLY A 550 9.26 23.78 -12.63
CA GLY A 550 10.68 23.85 -12.99
C GLY A 550 11.31 25.21 -12.64
N TYR A 551 10.55 26.30 -12.72
CA TYR A 551 11.00 27.64 -12.32
C TYR A 551 11.03 27.84 -10.80
N VAL A 552 9.97 27.44 -10.10
CA VAL A 552 9.89 27.53 -8.63
C VAL A 552 11.02 26.71 -7.99
N LYS A 553 11.24 25.48 -8.47
CA LYS A 553 12.30 24.55 -8.01
C LYS A 553 13.70 24.81 -8.56
N ALA A 554 13.88 25.73 -9.52
CA ALA A 554 15.20 26.02 -10.04
C ALA A 554 16.12 26.50 -8.90
N PRO A 555 17.26 25.85 -8.63
CA PRO A 555 18.23 26.37 -7.68
C PRO A 555 18.78 27.71 -8.16
N GLU A 556 19.14 28.57 -7.21
CA GLU A 556 19.67 29.90 -7.50
C GLU A 556 21.20 29.87 -7.63
N SER A 557 21.87 28.91 -6.96
CA SER A 557 23.32 28.66 -7.06
C SER A 557 23.66 27.20 -7.36
N THR A 558 24.91 26.95 -7.76
CA THR A 558 25.46 25.59 -7.90
C THR A 558 25.70 24.90 -6.56
N ASP A 559 25.72 25.64 -5.46
CA ASP A 559 26.01 25.11 -4.12
C ASP A 559 24.79 24.37 -3.52
N GLU A 560 23.62 24.55 -4.13
CA GLU A 560 22.39 23.80 -3.81
C GLU A 560 22.34 22.43 -4.50
N TYR A 561 23.22 22.17 -5.48
CA TYR A 561 23.22 20.94 -6.26
C TYR A 561 23.60 19.76 -5.38
N VAL A 562 23.01 18.60 -5.65
CA VAL A 562 23.41 17.34 -5.04
C VAL A 562 24.44 16.69 -5.96
N GLU A 563 25.55 16.21 -5.40
CA GLU A 563 26.51 15.41 -6.18
C GLU A 563 25.97 13.97 -6.29
N PRO A 564 25.86 13.41 -7.51
CA PRO A 564 25.40 12.03 -7.69
C PRO A 564 26.45 11.05 -7.16
N ALA A 565 26.06 10.22 -6.19
CA ALA A 565 26.89 9.12 -5.72
C ALA A 565 26.04 7.98 -5.15
N LEU A 566 26.33 6.75 -5.59
CA LEU A 566 25.96 5.54 -4.86
C LEU A 566 27.21 5.10 -4.08
N PRO A 567 27.18 4.97 -2.75
CA PRO A 567 28.31 4.45 -1.97
C PRO A 567 28.70 3.02 -2.36
N ASP A 568 29.97 2.66 -2.22
CA ASP A 568 30.46 1.28 -2.46
C ASP A 568 29.80 0.26 -1.51
N ASP A 569 29.38 0.70 -0.32
CA ASP A 569 28.66 -0.10 0.68
C ASP A 569 27.12 0.05 0.60
N PHE A 570 26.60 0.58 -0.50
CA PHE A 570 25.15 0.72 -0.70
C PHE A 570 24.46 -0.66 -0.75
N PRO A 571 23.37 -0.89 0.01
CA PRO A 571 22.66 -2.17 -0.01
C PRO A 571 22.15 -2.50 -1.41
N GLN A 572 22.63 -3.60 -1.99
CA GLN A 572 22.28 -4.01 -3.36
C GLN A 572 20.86 -4.62 -3.45
N SER A 573 20.34 -5.08 -2.31
CA SER A 573 19.04 -5.72 -2.20
C SER A 573 18.19 -5.04 -1.14
N ARG A 574 16.86 -4.99 -1.33
CA ARG A 574 15.92 -4.38 -0.40
C ARG A 574 14.55 -5.05 -0.41
N TRP A 575 14.00 -5.26 0.79
CA TRP A 575 12.60 -5.62 1.01
C TRP A 575 11.77 -4.35 1.25
N PHE A 576 10.64 -4.24 0.56
CA PHE A 576 9.57 -3.29 0.84
C PHE A 576 8.40 -4.09 1.43
N ARG A 577 8.40 -4.22 2.76
CA ARG A 577 7.43 -4.95 3.59
C ARG A 577 6.03 -4.40 3.43
N ASP A 578 5.93 -3.07 3.31
CA ASP A 578 4.66 -2.36 3.16
C ASP A 578 3.86 -2.80 1.93
N VAL A 579 4.51 -3.27 0.86
CA VAL A 579 3.88 -3.78 -0.37
C VAL A 579 4.20 -5.25 -0.68
N GLY A 580 5.07 -5.90 0.09
CA GLY A 580 5.45 -7.32 -0.10
C GLY A 580 6.32 -7.57 -1.33
N TRP A 581 7.29 -6.69 -1.60
CA TRP A 581 8.21 -6.80 -2.75
C TRP A 581 9.65 -6.94 -2.26
N VAL A 582 10.39 -7.92 -2.80
CA VAL A 582 11.82 -8.12 -2.52
C VAL A 582 12.60 -7.96 -3.82
N LEU A 583 13.59 -7.06 -3.82
CA LEU A 583 14.31 -6.62 -5.00
C LEU A 583 15.80 -6.84 -4.75
N MET A 584 16.43 -7.70 -5.55
CA MET A 584 17.73 -8.30 -5.25
C MET A 584 18.72 -8.08 -6.39
N ASN A 585 19.86 -7.44 -6.15
CA ASN A 585 20.89 -7.19 -7.16
C ASN A 585 22.25 -7.77 -6.74
N VAL A 586 23.11 -8.03 -7.72
CA VAL A 586 24.55 -8.25 -7.49
C VAL A 586 25.24 -6.91 -7.30
N ASP A 587 25.14 -6.04 -8.30
CA ASP A 587 25.74 -4.70 -8.29
C ASP A 587 24.98 -3.76 -9.24
N MET A 588 24.33 -2.72 -8.70
CA MET A 588 23.66 -1.70 -9.51
C MET A 588 24.61 -0.69 -10.18
N LEU A 589 25.91 -0.68 -9.84
CA LEU A 589 26.93 0.16 -10.50
C LEU A 589 27.51 -0.51 -11.75
N ASP A 590 27.72 -1.83 -11.74
CA ASP A 590 28.18 -2.61 -12.90
C ASP A 590 27.02 -3.35 -13.58
N TRP A 591 26.24 -2.61 -14.38
CA TRP A 591 25.05 -3.15 -15.05
C TRP A 591 25.35 -4.30 -16.02
N ASP A 592 26.50 -4.27 -16.70
CA ASP A 592 26.85 -5.30 -17.67
C ASP A 592 27.17 -6.65 -16.99
N ASN A 593 27.47 -6.64 -15.68
CA ASN A 593 27.66 -7.83 -14.84
C ASN A 593 26.54 -8.07 -13.80
N ASN A 594 25.55 -7.19 -13.71
CA ASN A 594 24.48 -7.30 -12.71
C ASN A 594 23.50 -8.44 -13.01
N VAL A 595 23.04 -9.12 -11.96
CA VAL A 595 21.88 -10.02 -11.99
C VAL A 595 20.84 -9.47 -11.02
N HIS A 596 19.68 -9.07 -11.55
CA HIS A 596 18.58 -8.47 -10.82
C HIS A 596 17.39 -9.43 -10.77
N VAL A 597 17.08 -9.91 -9.58
CA VAL A 597 15.91 -10.75 -9.29
C VAL A 597 14.86 -9.93 -8.54
N LYS A 598 13.63 -9.89 -9.06
CA LYS A 598 12.50 -9.17 -8.48
C LYS A 598 11.47 -10.21 -8.03
N PHE A 599 10.98 -10.14 -6.80
CA PHE A 599 9.99 -11.07 -6.24
C PHE A 599 8.82 -10.32 -5.61
N LYS A 600 7.60 -10.85 -5.75
CA LYS A 600 6.37 -10.25 -5.20
C LYS A 600 5.46 -11.30 -4.56
N SER A 601 5.08 -11.04 -3.31
CA SER A 601 3.91 -11.65 -2.67
C SER A 601 3.29 -10.63 -1.72
N SER A 602 2.14 -10.08 -2.12
CA SER A 602 1.68 -8.75 -1.69
C SER A 602 0.36 -8.76 -0.90
N PRO A 603 0.27 -8.04 0.23
CA PRO A 603 -0.97 -7.89 0.99
C PRO A 603 -2.05 -7.06 0.25
N TYR A 604 -1.69 -6.39 -0.85
CA TYR A 604 -2.61 -5.69 -1.75
C TYR A 604 -3.30 -6.60 -2.77
N GLY A 605 -2.94 -7.87 -2.81
CA GLY A 605 -3.50 -8.84 -3.76
C GLY A 605 -3.32 -8.40 -5.22
N SER A 606 -4.36 -8.61 -6.01
CA SER A 606 -4.42 -8.27 -7.44
C SER A 606 -5.33 -7.06 -7.72
N HIS A 607 -5.51 -6.18 -6.72
CA HIS A 607 -6.44 -5.06 -6.80
C HIS A 607 -5.91 -3.92 -7.67
N ASN A 608 -6.79 -3.31 -8.46
CA ASN A 608 -6.52 -2.08 -9.22
C ASN A 608 -5.40 -2.29 -10.27
N HIS A 609 -4.29 -1.53 -10.24
CA HIS A 609 -3.16 -1.70 -11.18
C HIS A 609 -2.12 -2.77 -10.75
N SER A 610 -2.43 -3.59 -9.74
CA SER A 610 -1.69 -4.82 -9.39
C SER A 610 -2.24 -6.02 -10.15
N HIS A 611 -1.42 -7.00 -10.54
CA HIS A 611 -1.89 -8.21 -11.24
C HIS A 611 -2.01 -9.42 -10.30
N ALA A 612 -2.61 -10.52 -10.77
CA ALA A 612 -2.75 -11.78 -10.05
C ALA A 612 -1.42 -12.56 -10.05
N GLU A 613 -0.40 -11.98 -9.43
CA GLU A 613 1.01 -12.35 -9.57
C GLU A 613 1.72 -12.60 -8.21
N GLN A 614 1.01 -13.12 -7.21
CA GLN A 614 1.65 -13.53 -5.94
C GLN A 614 2.62 -14.70 -6.16
N ASN A 615 3.68 -14.75 -5.35
CA ASN A 615 4.84 -15.62 -5.52
C ASN A 615 5.46 -15.56 -6.94
N SER A 616 5.28 -14.47 -7.69
CA SER A 616 5.93 -14.33 -9.01
C SER A 616 7.33 -13.73 -8.90
N PHE A 617 8.16 -14.03 -9.90
CA PHE A 617 9.50 -13.48 -10.03
C PHE A 617 9.76 -12.89 -11.44
N ILE A 618 10.74 -12.00 -11.53
CA ILE A 618 11.28 -11.43 -12.78
C ILE A 618 12.80 -11.49 -12.66
N ILE A 619 13.50 -11.83 -13.75
CA ILE A 619 14.96 -11.92 -13.79
C ILE A 619 15.47 -11.13 -14.99
N GLU A 620 16.34 -10.17 -14.72
CA GLU A 620 17.11 -9.43 -15.71
C GLU A 620 18.60 -9.57 -15.37
N ALA A 621 19.42 -10.01 -16.31
CA ALA A 621 20.83 -10.35 -16.05
C ALA A 621 21.73 -9.91 -17.20
N TYR A 622 22.88 -9.33 -16.88
CA TYR A 622 23.89 -8.85 -17.83
C TYR A 622 23.30 -7.91 -18.89
N GLY A 623 22.27 -7.13 -18.52
CA GLY A 623 21.51 -6.26 -19.41
C GLY A 623 20.43 -6.92 -20.29
N SER A 624 20.13 -8.22 -20.13
CA SER A 624 19.08 -8.94 -20.84
C SER A 624 17.89 -9.33 -19.94
N PRO A 625 16.63 -9.09 -20.35
CA PRO A 625 15.44 -9.54 -19.62
C PRO A 625 15.13 -11.01 -19.93
N LEU A 626 15.42 -11.90 -18.98
CA LEU A 626 15.39 -13.36 -19.19
C LEU A 626 14.11 -14.01 -18.65
N ALA A 627 13.54 -13.52 -17.55
CA ALA A 627 12.20 -13.90 -17.09
C ALA A 627 11.35 -12.64 -16.89
N ILE A 628 10.28 -12.47 -17.67
CA ILE A 628 9.45 -11.24 -17.70
C ILE A 628 8.06 -11.46 -17.09
N SER A 629 7.40 -10.38 -16.66
CA SER A 629 5.94 -10.37 -16.47
C SER A 629 5.31 -10.12 -17.85
N SER A 630 4.57 -11.11 -18.36
CA SER A 630 4.02 -11.09 -19.72
C SER A 630 2.73 -10.25 -19.82
N GLY A 631 2.47 -9.79 -21.04
CA GLY A 631 1.31 -8.98 -21.41
C GLY A 631 1.63 -7.50 -21.59
N TYR A 632 0.73 -6.81 -22.29
CA TYR A 632 0.78 -5.38 -22.56
C TYR A 632 -0.41 -4.66 -21.91
N TYR A 633 -0.42 -3.32 -21.98
CA TYR A 633 -1.45 -2.50 -21.35
C TYR A 633 -2.06 -1.48 -22.34
N PRO A 634 -2.95 -1.93 -23.25
CA PRO A 634 -3.61 -1.05 -24.21
C PRO A 634 -4.41 0.06 -23.51
N TRP A 635 -5.25 -0.32 -22.55
CA TRP A 635 -5.98 0.56 -21.63
C TRP A 635 -6.64 -0.27 -20.50
N TYR A 636 -7.05 0.39 -19.41
CA TYR A 636 -7.59 -0.26 -18.21
C TYR A 636 -8.90 -1.01 -18.48
N GLY A 637 -8.79 -2.33 -18.62
CA GLY A 637 -9.93 -3.21 -18.84
C GLY A 637 -10.15 -3.58 -20.30
N SER A 638 -9.16 -3.39 -21.19
CA SER A 638 -9.20 -3.96 -22.55
C SER A 638 -9.38 -5.49 -22.51
N PRO A 639 -9.88 -6.12 -23.59
CA PRO A 639 -9.93 -7.58 -23.68
C PRO A 639 -8.58 -8.26 -23.41
N HIS A 640 -7.48 -7.82 -24.02
CA HIS A 640 -6.12 -8.30 -23.71
C HIS A 640 -5.78 -8.10 -22.22
N HIS A 641 -6.04 -6.91 -21.67
CA HIS A 641 -5.72 -6.61 -20.26
C HIS A 641 -6.44 -7.56 -19.29
N ARG A 642 -7.75 -7.76 -19.50
CA ARG A 642 -8.60 -8.60 -18.65
C ARG A 642 -8.32 -10.09 -18.78
N THR A 643 -7.99 -10.55 -19.98
CA THR A 643 -7.90 -11.99 -20.31
C THR A 643 -6.46 -12.48 -20.45
N TRP A 644 -5.46 -11.62 -20.26
CA TRP A 644 -4.06 -11.98 -20.26
C TRP A 644 -3.30 -11.28 -19.14
N THR A 645 -3.06 -9.97 -19.25
CA THR A 645 -2.12 -9.20 -18.42
C THR A 645 -2.43 -9.26 -16.93
N TRP A 646 -3.71 -9.27 -16.54
CA TRP A 646 -4.14 -9.42 -15.15
C TRP A 646 -4.05 -10.84 -14.59
N GLU A 647 -4.08 -11.86 -15.44
CA GLU A 647 -4.19 -13.25 -15.03
C GLU A 647 -2.82 -13.88 -14.70
N SER A 648 -2.79 -14.78 -13.72
CA SER A 648 -1.57 -15.52 -13.32
C SER A 648 -0.92 -16.29 -14.46
N LYS A 649 -1.66 -16.63 -15.53
CA LYS A 649 -1.14 -17.32 -16.72
C LYS A 649 -0.16 -16.48 -17.56
N SER A 650 -0.01 -15.20 -17.24
CA SER A 650 0.98 -14.28 -17.84
C SER A 650 2.16 -13.99 -16.90
N LYS A 651 2.29 -14.72 -15.79
CA LYS A 651 3.21 -14.44 -14.69
C LYS A 651 4.03 -15.69 -14.35
N ASN A 652 5.29 -15.50 -13.92
CA ASN A 652 6.18 -16.61 -13.54
C ASN A 652 5.79 -17.19 -12.17
N THR A 653 4.62 -17.82 -12.11
CA THR A 653 3.97 -18.41 -10.92
C THR A 653 3.34 -19.76 -11.31
N ILE A 654 2.31 -20.24 -10.61
CA ILE A 654 1.73 -21.57 -10.83
C ILE A 654 0.21 -21.50 -11.07
N LEU A 655 -0.31 -22.35 -11.97
CA LEU A 655 -1.76 -22.61 -12.09
C LEU A 655 -2.13 -23.96 -11.50
N ILE A 656 -3.33 -24.04 -10.94
CA ILE A 656 -3.89 -25.23 -10.29
C ILE A 656 -5.09 -25.69 -11.11
N ASP A 657 -5.02 -26.88 -11.72
CA ASP A 657 -6.03 -27.36 -12.67
C ASP A 657 -6.30 -26.33 -13.81
N GLY A 658 -5.25 -25.64 -14.26
CA GLY A 658 -5.31 -24.56 -15.24
C GLY A 658 -5.93 -23.25 -14.72
N GLN A 659 -6.17 -23.11 -13.41
CA GLN A 659 -6.74 -21.91 -12.78
C GLN A 659 -5.69 -21.10 -12.04
N GLY A 660 -5.69 -19.78 -12.23
CA GLY A 660 -4.83 -18.84 -11.53
C GLY A 660 -5.39 -18.37 -10.18
N GLN A 661 -4.77 -17.30 -9.68
CA GLN A 661 -5.16 -16.57 -8.47
C GLN A 661 -6.41 -15.71 -8.74
N GLY A 662 -7.04 -15.18 -7.68
CA GLY A 662 -8.12 -14.21 -7.82
C GLY A 662 -7.64 -12.94 -8.53
N VAL A 663 -8.39 -12.48 -9.55
CA VAL A 663 -8.09 -11.30 -10.38
C VAL A 663 -8.91 -10.11 -9.90
N GLN A 664 -8.34 -8.89 -9.92
CA GLN A 664 -8.98 -7.66 -9.44
C GLN A 664 -9.55 -7.80 -8.02
N SER A 665 -8.75 -8.41 -7.13
CA SER A 665 -9.18 -8.84 -5.80
C SER A 665 -8.15 -8.43 -4.75
N ILE A 666 -8.57 -7.55 -3.84
CA ILE A 666 -7.81 -7.19 -2.63
C ILE A 666 -7.67 -8.39 -1.68
N GLU A 667 -8.57 -9.38 -1.76
CA GLU A 667 -8.52 -10.60 -0.95
C GLU A 667 -7.67 -11.73 -1.56
N ALA A 668 -7.16 -11.55 -2.79
CA ALA A 668 -6.21 -12.48 -3.40
C ALA A 668 -4.77 -12.20 -2.93
N LYS A 669 -4.59 -12.09 -1.61
CA LYS A 669 -3.36 -11.68 -0.93
C LYS A 669 -2.28 -12.74 -1.02
N GLY A 670 -1.04 -12.28 -1.03
CA GLY A 670 0.13 -13.06 -0.64
C GLY A 670 0.91 -12.30 0.44
N GLU A 671 1.93 -12.93 0.99
CA GLU A 671 2.84 -12.32 1.96
C GLU A 671 4.27 -12.80 1.76
N ILE A 672 5.23 -11.98 2.19
CA ILE A 672 6.61 -12.39 2.38
C ILE A 672 6.73 -12.84 3.83
N VAL A 673 6.93 -14.14 4.04
CA VAL A 673 7.04 -14.77 5.37
C VAL A 673 8.37 -14.42 6.02
N THR A 674 9.46 -14.47 5.24
CA THR A 674 10.78 -13.96 5.62
C THR A 674 11.59 -13.60 4.37
N ALA A 675 12.57 -12.71 4.53
CA ALA A 675 13.63 -12.47 3.55
C ALA A 675 14.93 -12.10 4.29
N SER A 676 16.05 -12.73 3.90
CA SER A 676 17.39 -12.43 4.39
C SER A 676 18.23 -11.93 3.21
N LEU A 677 18.84 -10.75 3.34
CA LEU A 677 19.48 -10.03 2.23
C LEU A 677 20.95 -9.73 2.51
N GLY A 678 21.82 -9.78 1.50
CA GLY A 678 23.22 -9.39 1.65
C GLY A 678 24.14 -9.71 0.46
N SER A 679 25.45 -9.82 0.72
CA SER A 679 26.49 -9.79 -0.33
C SER A 679 26.80 -11.15 -0.97
N GLN A 680 26.71 -12.25 -0.22
CA GLN A 680 26.94 -13.63 -0.73
C GLN A 680 25.63 -14.27 -1.24
N PHE A 681 24.50 -13.93 -0.61
CA PHE A 681 23.18 -14.40 -1.04
C PHE A 681 22.07 -13.44 -0.62
N ASP A 682 20.96 -13.55 -1.33
CA ASP A 682 19.64 -13.15 -0.87
C ASP A 682 18.71 -14.38 -0.83
N TYR A 683 17.76 -14.39 0.10
CA TYR A 683 16.74 -15.43 0.23
C TYR A 683 15.37 -14.80 0.49
N VAL A 684 14.31 -15.38 -0.07
CA VAL A 684 12.93 -14.98 0.20
C VAL A 684 11.99 -16.19 0.27
N LEU A 685 11.09 -16.18 1.25
CA LEU A 685 9.98 -17.11 1.38
C LEU A 685 8.65 -16.36 1.20
N GLY A 686 7.92 -16.66 0.13
CA GLY A 686 6.58 -16.10 -0.11
C GLY A 686 5.48 -17.14 0.13
N ASP A 687 4.40 -16.75 0.80
CA ASP A 687 3.14 -17.50 0.86
C ASP A 687 2.12 -16.84 -0.10
N ALA A 688 1.53 -17.63 -1.00
CA ALA A 688 0.47 -17.23 -1.91
C ALA A 688 -0.82 -18.06 -1.75
N THR A 689 -0.96 -18.82 -0.67
CA THR A 689 -2.09 -19.72 -0.38
C THR A 689 -3.43 -18.99 -0.45
N GLN A 690 -3.54 -17.81 0.18
CA GLN A 690 -4.75 -17.00 0.16
C GLN A 690 -5.13 -16.53 -1.25
N ALA A 691 -4.14 -16.28 -2.13
CA ALA A 691 -4.36 -15.78 -3.49
C ALA A 691 -5.23 -16.71 -4.36
N TYR A 692 -5.23 -18.01 -4.09
CA TYR A 692 -6.03 -19.02 -4.82
C TYR A 692 -7.45 -19.22 -4.26
N GLN A 693 -7.81 -18.46 -3.21
CA GLN A 693 -9.16 -18.38 -2.63
C GLN A 693 -9.73 -19.77 -2.27
N GLY A 694 -8.94 -20.56 -1.54
CA GLY A 694 -9.33 -21.88 -1.03
C GLY A 694 -9.15 -23.06 -1.99
N ARG A 695 -8.62 -22.86 -3.21
CA ARG A 695 -8.22 -23.98 -4.11
C ARG A 695 -6.95 -24.71 -3.63
N LEU A 696 -6.17 -24.06 -2.77
CA LEU A 696 -4.97 -24.57 -2.11
C LEU A 696 -5.09 -24.45 -0.59
N ARG A 697 -4.41 -25.36 0.10
CA ARG A 697 -4.12 -25.33 1.55
C ARG A 697 -2.71 -24.80 1.84
N ARG A 698 -1.79 -24.89 0.87
CA ARG A 698 -0.43 -24.38 0.95
C ARG A 698 0.07 -24.00 -0.46
N PHE A 699 0.70 -22.85 -0.57
CA PHE A 699 1.63 -22.49 -1.63
C PHE A 699 2.73 -21.61 -1.03
N LEU A 700 3.80 -22.27 -0.59
CA LEU A 700 5.05 -21.59 -0.24
C LEU A 700 6.00 -21.64 -1.43
N ARG A 701 6.65 -20.52 -1.74
CA ARG A 701 7.77 -20.42 -2.68
C ARG A 701 8.99 -19.92 -1.96
N HIS A 702 9.98 -20.78 -1.85
CA HIS A 702 11.34 -20.44 -1.43
C HIS A 702 12.10 -20.02 -2.67
N LEU A 703 12.76 -18.87 -2.68
CA LEU A 703 13.70 -18.47 -3.71
C LEU A 703 15.03 -18.11 -3.05
N TRP A 704 16.07 -18.87 -3.35
CA TRP A 704 17.44 -18.56 -2.96
C TRP A 704 18.18 -17.97 -4.16
N PHE A 705 18.77 -16.80 -3.99
CA PHE A 705 19.67 -16.19 -4.95
C PHE A 705 21.09 -16.18 -4.37
N ILE A 706 21.87 -17.20 -4.70
CA ILE A 706 23.28 -17.32 -4.34
C ILE A 706 24.09 -16.54 -5.40
N LYS A 707 24.81 -15.51 -4.95
CA LYS A 707 25.45 -14.55 -5.85
C LYS A 707 26.72 -15.14 -6.47
N PRO A 708 27.05 -14.80 -7.74
CA PRO A 708 26.38 -13.79 -8.56
C PRO A 708 25.16 -14.29 -9.35
N ASN A 709 25.02 -15.59 -9.61
CA ASN A 709 24.11 -16.07 -10.67
C ASN A 709 23.45 -17.45 -10.46
N LEU A 710 23.41 -17.98 -9.24
CA LEU A 710 22.70 -19.23 -8.94
C LEU A 710 21.37 -18.93 -8.25
N ILE A 711 20.26 -19.13 -8.97
CA ILE A 711 18.90 -18.98 -8.43
C ILE A 711 18.29 -20.37 -8.26
N VAL A 712 17.81 -20.70 -7.07
CA VAL A 712 17.14 -21.98 -6.79
C VAL A 712 15.77 -21.70 -6.19
N ILE A 713 14.72 -22.22 -6.83
CA ILE A 713 13.33 -22.06 -6.45
C ILE A 713 12.77 -23.40 -5.97
N TYR A 714 12.17 -23.41 -4.78
CA TYR A 714 11.45 -24.57 -4.25
C TYR A 714 10.00 -24.21 -3.92
N ASP A 715 9.08 -24.90 -4.59
CA ASP A 715 7.63 -24.69 -4.45
C ASP A 715 6.97 -25.82 -3.66
N GLN A 716 6.32 -25.49 -2.56
CA GLN A 716 5.54 -26.42 -1.74
C GLN A 716 4.04 -26.17 -1.92
N LEU A 717 3.39 -27.06 -2.65
CA LEU A 717 1.98 -26.94 -3.05
C LEU A 717 1.14 -28.04 -2.43
N GLU A 718 -0.02 -27.69 -1.87
CA GLU A 718 -0.98 -28.67 -1.38
C GLU A 718 -2.39 -28.20 -1.74
N SER A 719 -3.11 -28.95 -2.59
CA SER A 719 -4.50 -28.64 -2.97
C SER A 719 -5.52 -29.25 -2.00
N GLY A 720 -5.12 -30.29 -1.26
CA GLY A 720 -6.05 -31.12 -0.49
C GLY A 720 -7.02 -31.93 -1.35
N ARG A 721 -6.79 -32.02 -2.67
CA ARG A 721 -7.64 -32.70 -3.66
C ARG A 721 -6.81 -33.70 -4.47
N SER A 722 -7.27 -34.94 -4.58
CA SER A 722 -6.60 -35.95 -5.41
C SER A 722 -6.60 -35.59 -6.89
N ASN A 723 -5.60 -36.04 -7.65
CA ASN A 723 -5.48 -35.86 -9.10
C ASN A 723 -5.48 -34.39 -9.56
N THR A 724 -4.73 -33.54 -8.84
CA THR A 724 -4.53 -32.12 -9.17
C THR A 724 -3.43 -31.97 -10.23
N THR A 725 -3.59 -31.07 -11.20
CA THR A 725 -2.46 -30.65 -12.05
C THR A 725 -1.86 -29.33 -11.58
N TYR A 726 -0.54 -29.25 -11.66
CA TYR A 726 0.22 -28.04 -11.36
C TYR A 726 0.99 -27.63 -12.62
N ASP A 727 0.77 -26.39 -13.05
CA ASP A 727 1.36 -25.81 -14.24
C ASP A 727 2.35 -24.73 -13.78
N TRP A 728 3.66 -24.99 -13.85
CA TRP A 728 4.70 -24.02 -13.53
C TRP A 728 5.02 -23.18 -14.76
N LEU A 729 5.00 -21.85 -14.62
CA LEU A 729 5.02 -20.92 -15.74
C LEU A 729 6.33 -20.13 -15.84
N LEU A 730 6.76 -19.90 -17.07
CA LEU A 730 7.87 -19.01 -17.40
C LEU A 730 7.55 -18.22 -18.67
N HIS A 731 7.88 -16.93 -18.68
CA HIS A 731 7.71 -16.07 -19.84
C HIS A 731 9.00 -15.32 -20.17
N SER A 732 9.28 -15.20 -21.46
CA SER A 732 10.47 -14.54 -22.01
C SER A 732 10.09 -13.64 -23.19
N TRP A 733 11.01 -12.73 -23.54
CA TRP A 733 10.86 -11.91 -24.73
C TRP A 733 11.11 -12.73 -26.01
N ASP A 734 12.22 -13.47 -26.03
CA ASP A 734 12.66 -14.29 -27.15
C ASP A 734 12.28 -15.77 -26.99
N GLN A 735 12.33 -16.53 -28.09
CA GLN A 735 11.86 -17.92 -28.13
C GLN A 735 12.72 -18.85 -27.27
N MET A 736 12.09 -19.55 -26.32
CA MET A 736 12.73 -20.56 -25.49
C MET A 736 13.03 -21.85 -26.27
N GLU A 737 14.14 -22.51 -25.93
CA GLU A 737 14.53 -23.81 -26.45
C GLU A 737 14.28 -24.89 -25.36
N VAL A 738 13.43 -25.86 -25.64
CA VAL A 738 12.98 -26.88 -24.66
C VAL A 738 13.65 -28.23 -24.92
N TYR A 739 14.30 -28.78 -23.89
CA TYR A 739 14.97 -30.07 -23.87
C TYR A 739 14.20 -31.00 -22.92
N SER A 740 13.07 -31.54 -23.41
CA SER A 740 12.11 -32.30 -22.58
C SER A 740 12.72 -33.54 -21.90
N GLU A 741 13.57 -34.28 -22.60
CA GLU A 741 14.24 -35.48 -22.07
C GLU A 741 15.22 -35.17 -20.93
N GLU A 742 15.71 -33.92 -20.85
CA GLU A 742 16.59 -33.44 -19.77
C GLU A 742 15.83 -32.69 -18.67
N ASN A 743 14.52 -32.45 -18.83
CA ASN A 743 13.74 -31.47 -18.05
C ASN A 743 14.42 -30.10 -17.99
N ARG A 744 14.94 -29.60 -19.13
CA ARG A 744 15.68 -28.33 -19.21
C ARG A 744 15.10 -27.39 -20.27
N VAL A 745 15.24 -26.09 -20.01
CA VAL A 745 14.87 -25.02 -20.94
C VAL A 745 15.99 -24.00 -20.98
N ARG A 746 16.37 -23.57 -22.19
CA ARG A 746 17.29 -22.45 -22.41
C ARG A 746 16.46 -21.24 -22.83
N VAL A 747 16.68 -20.12 -22.14
CA VAL A 747 16.05 -18.84 -22.44
C VAL A 747 17.11 -17.90 -23.03
N PRO A 748 17.03 -17.53 -24.32
CA PRO A 748 17.97 -16.60 -24.92
C PRO A 748 17.66 -15.14 -24.56
N GLY A 749 18.65 -14.28 -24.76
CA GLY A 749 18.57 -12.82 -24.68
C GLY A 749 19.69 -12.17 -25.51
N GLU A 750 19.74 -10.84 -25.55
CA GLU A 750 20.67 -10.05 -26.39
C GLU A 750 22.14 -10.23 -25.99
N THR A 751 22.41 -10.26 -24.68
CA THR A 751 23.74 -10.24 -24.05
C THR A 751 23.99 -11.41 -23.10
N ALA A 752 22.94 -12.18 -22.77
CA ALA A 752 22.99 -13.32 -21.88
C ALA A 752 21.97 -14.40 -22.26
N GLU A 753 22.14 -15.58 -21.68
CA GLU A 753 21.16 -16.66 -21.70
C GLU A 753 20.92 -17.17 -20.28
N MET A 754 19.77 -17.80 -20.04
CA MET A 754 19.47 -18.48 -18.78
C MET A 754 19.15 -19.94 -19.01
N TRP A 755 19.81 -20.82 -18.26
CA TRP A 755 19.44 -22.23 -18.20
C TRP A 755 18.50 -22.47 -17.03
N VAL A 756 17.37 -23.12 -17.30
CA VAL A 756 16.37 -23.55 -16.33
C VAL A 756 16.36 -25.07 -16.30
N SER A 757 16.63 -25.67 -15.14
CA SER A 757 16.60 -27.11 -14.92
C SER A 757 15.55 -27.45 -13.88
N PHE A 758 14.61 -28.34 -14.23
CA PHE A 758 13.60 -28.84 -13.29
C PHE A 758 14.09 -30.16 -12.69
N VAL A 759 14.51 -30.11 -11.42
CA VAL A 759 15.10 -31.23 -10.67
C VAL A 759 14.00 -32.11 -10.07
N ALA A 760 12.94 -31.48 -9.58
CA ALA A 760 11.69 -32.13 -9.19
C ALA A 760 10.51 -31.35 -9.81
N PRO A 761 9.43 -32.02 -10.24
CA PRO A 761 9.28 -33.48 -10.31
C PRO A 761 10.07 -34.08 -11.49
N GLU A 762 10.36 -35.38 -11.45
CA GLU A 762 11.11 -36.08 -12.51
C GLU A 762 10.44 -36.07 -13.89
N ARG A 763 9.13 -35.80 -13.97
CA ARG A 763 8.34 -35.87 -15.20
C ARG A 763 7.48 -34.63 -15.36
N LEU A 764 7.67 -33.98 -16.51
CA LEU A 764 6.96 -32.77 -16.90
C LEU A 764 6.47 -32.88 -18.34
N ASP A 765 5.21 -32.50 -18.54
CA ASP A 765 4.66 -32.22 -19.88
C ASP A 765 4.95 -30.74 -20.20
N PHE A 766 5.77 -30.47 -21.21
CA PHE A 766 6.08 -29.11 -21.63
C PHE A 766 5.16 -28.64 -22.77
N ASP A 767 4.65 -27.42 -22.64
CA ASP A 767 3.97 -26.67 -23.70
C ASP A 767 4.65 -25.30 -23.88
N LEU A 768 4.83 -24.86 -25.12
CA LEU A 768 5.48 -23.59 -25.47
C LEU A 768 4.69 -22.91 -26.59
N THR A 769 4.26 -21.68 -26.34
CA THR A 769 3.50 -20.87 -27.30
C THR A 769 3.92 -19.40 -27.26
N ASP A 770 3.68 -18.69 -28.36
CA ASP A 770 3.78 -17.23 -28.47
C ASP A 770 2.40 -16.55 -28.44
N GLN A 771 1.32 -17.32 -28.25
CA GLN A 771 -0.04 -16.84 -28.41
C GLN A 771 -0.64 -16.32 -27.10
N PHE A 772 -1.04 -15.05 -27.11
CA PHE A 772 -1.93 -14.47 -26.10
C PHE A 772 -3.37 -15.00 -26.24
N THR A 773 -4.17 -14.93 -25.17
CA THR A 773 -5.62 -15.25 -25.23
C THR A 773 -6.39 -14.31 -26.17
N VAL A 774 -6.01 -13.04 -26.20
CA VAL A 774 -6.41 -12.05 -27.21
C VAL A 774 -5.17 -11.20 -27.52
N PRO A 775 -4.84 -10.89 -28.79
CA PRO A 775 -3.74 -9.98 -29.11
C PRO A 775 -3.93 -8.58 -28.50
N PRO A 776 -2.86 -7.84 -28.17
CA PRO A 776 -2.97 -6.47 -27.66
C PRO A 776 -3.69 -5.58 -28.68
N GLU A 777 -4.56 -4.70 -28.19
CA GLU A 777 -5.32 -3.79 -29.05
C GLU A 777 -4.64 -2.43 -29.22
N ASP A 778 -5.16 -1.62 -30.15
CA ASP A 778 -5.03 -0.15 -30.12
C ASP A 778 -3.54 0.30 -30.15
N ARG A 779 -3.11 1.18 -29.23
CA ARG A 779 -1.72 1.67 -29.16
C ARG A 779 -0.66 0.57 -29.08
N ASP A 780 -1.00 -0.61 -28.56
CA ASP A 780 -0.08 -1.73 -28.40
C ASP A 780 -0.22 -2.82 -29.48
N ALA A 781 -1.16 -2.67 -30.44
CA ALA A 781 -1.42 -3.66 -31.50
C ALA A 781 -0.25 -3.89 -32.50
N HIS A 782 0.83 -3.12 -32.37
CA HIS A 782 2.05 -3.26 -33.15
C HIS A 782 3.19 -3.95 -32.38
N LYS A 783 3.01 -4.25 -31.09
CA LYS A 783 4.03 -4.88 -30.25
C LYS A 783 4.16 -6.38 -30.61
N PRO A 784 5.37 -6.96 -30.51
CA PRO A 784 5.58 -8.36 -30.85
C PRO A 784 4.90 -9.29 -29.85
N ASN A 785 4.64 -10.53 -30.27
CA ASN A 785 4.33 -11.61 -29.35
C ASN A 785 5.50 -11.86 -28.39
N GLN A 786 5.19 -12.44 -27.23
CA GLN A 786 6.12 -12.86 -26.19
C GLN A 786 5.99 -14.37 -26.03
N TRP A 787 6.98 -15.05 -25.44
CA TRP A 787 6.97 -16.52 -25.34
C TRP A 787 6.53 -16.99 -23.96
N HIS A 788 5.80 -18.12 -23.94
CA HIS A 788 5.07 -18.61 -22.77
C HIS A 788 5.27 -20.13 -22.65
N LEU A 789 6.02 -20.54 -21.63
CA LEU A 789 6.26 -21.94 -21.28
C LEU A 789 5.30 -22.35 -20.16
N THR A 790 4.72 -23.53 -20.30
CA THR A 790 4.10 -24.28 -19.21
C THR A 790 4.85 -25.59 -19.00
N ALA A 791 5.39 -25.80 -17.80
CA ALA A 791 5.93 -27.08 -17.34
C ALA A 791 4.90 -27.73 -16.40
N ARG A 792 4.18 -28.75 -16.88
CA ARG A 792 3.03 -29.34 -16.19
C ARG A 792 3.37 -30.65 -15.52
N THR A 793 2.86 -30.85 -14.31
CA THR A 793 2.83 -32.16 -13.63
C THR A 793 1.45 -32.50 -13.09
N ARG A 794 1.27 -33.76 -12.68
CA ARG A 794 0.03 -34.29 -12.08
C ARG A 794 0.35 -34.98 -10.76
N SER A 795 -0.37 -34.62 -9.71
CA SER A 795 -0.26 -35.24 -8.39
C SER A 795 -1.54 -35.97 -8.01
N ASP A 796 -1.45 -37.29 -7.90
CA ASP A 796 -2.57 -38.13 -7.43
C ASP A 796 -2.95 -37.81 -5.98
N ALA A 797 -1.99 -37.41 -5.14
CA ALA A 797 -2.20 -37.06 -3.74
C ALA A 797 -2.63 -35.60 -3.49
N GLY A 798 -2.54 -34.72 -4.50
CA GLY A 798 -2.77 -33.28 -4.32
C GLY A 798 -1.64 -32.56 -3.59
N ILE A 799 -0.42 -33.11 -3.66
CA ILE A 799 0.83 -32.53 -3.16
C ILE A 799 1.73 -32.28 -4.37
N GLY A 800 2.06 -31.03 -4.64
CA GLY A 800 3.01 -30.62 -5.67
C GLY A 800 4.32 -30.18 -5.05
N ARG A 801 5.44 -30.54 -5.69
CA ARG A 801 6.78 -30.07 -5.38
C ARG A 801 7.49 -29.73 -6.68
N PHE A 802 7.98 -28.50 -6.81
CA PHE A 802 8.94 -28.14 -7.85
C PHE A 802 10.25 -27.73 -7.18
N LEU A 803 11.36 -28.27 -7.68
CA LEU A 803 12.70 -27.78 -7.37
C LEU A 803 13.34 -27.39 -8.70
N THR A 804 13.51 -26.09 -8.92
CA THR A 804 13.95 -25.52 -10.19
C THR A 804 15.21 -24.69 -9.99
N VAL A 805 16.23 -24.93 -10.80
CA VAL A 805 17.49 -24.17 -10.80
C VAL A 805 17.52 -23.28 -12.04
N LEU A 806 17.76 -21.98 -11.85
CA LEU A 806 17.85 -20.97 -12.89
C LEU A 806 19.25 -20.34 -12.82
N ILE A 807 20.00 -20.40 -13.92
CA ILE A 807 21.37 -19.87 -13.99
C ILE A 807 21.49 -18.96 -15.22
N PRO A 808 21.38 -17.64 -15.05
CA PRO A 808 21.80 -16.69 -16.07
C PRO A 808 23.33 -16.69 -16.24
N ARG A 809 23.79 -16.54 -17.48
CA ARG A 809 25.22 -16.37 -17.81
C ARG A 809 25.40 -15.43 -19.02
N PRO A 810 26.52 -14.68 -19.11
CA PRO A 810 26.82 -13.87 -20.30
C PRO A 810 26.87 -14.72 -21.56
N ILE A 811 26.44 -14.17 -22.71
CA ILE A 811 26.47 -14.88 -24.00
C ILE A 811 27.91 -15.21 -24.45
N ALA A 812 28.89 -14.45 -23.96
CA ALA A 812 30.32 -14.74 -24.12
C ALA A 812 30.75 -16.09 -23.50
N GLU A 813 29.93 -16.66 -22.61
CA GLU A 813 30.16 -17.97 -21.99
C GLU A 813 29.35 -19.10 -22.64
N ALA A 814 28.56 -18.83 -23.69
CA ALA A 814 27.68 -19.82 -24.31
C ALA A 814 28.42 -21.02 -24.93
N GLU A 815 29.70 -20.84 -25.32
CA GLU A 815 30.57 -21.93 -25.79
C GLU A 815 31.03 -22.88 -24.67
N LYS A 816 30.91 -22.50 -23.39
CA LYS A 816 31.14 -23.41 -22.27
C LYS A 816 29.94 -24.33 -22.11
N GLU A 817 30.18 -25.59 -21.76
CA GLU A 817 29.12 -26.49 -21.30
C GLU A 817 28.31 -25.84 -20.17
N PRO A 818 26.97 -25.89 -20.20
CA PRO A 818 26.14 -25.29 -19.16
C PRO A 818 26.28 -26.06 -17.84
N PRO A 819 26.09 -25.40 -16.68
CA PRO A 819 26.15 -26.05 -15.38
C PRO A 819 25.22 -27.27 -15.27
N VAL A 820 25.72 -28.33 -14.65
CA VAL A 820 25.04 -29.61 -14.50
C VAL A 820 24.33 -29.65 -13.17
N THR A 821 23.03 -29.92 -13.19
CA THR A 821 22.19 -30.06 -11.99
C THR A 821 21.85 -31.52 -11.76
N ARG A 822 21.95 -32.02 -10.53
CA ARG A 822 21.54 -33.38 -10.15
C ARG A 822 20.67 -33.36 -8.89
N SER A 823 19.61 -34.16 -8.87
CA SER A 823 18.81 -34.35 -7.66
C SER A 823 19.65 -34.96 -6.55
N LEU A 824 19.43 -34.49 -5.33
CA LEU A 824 20.13 -34.93 -4.13
C LEU A 824 19.13 -35.67 -3.22
N GLU A 825 19.54 -36.83 -2.69
CA GLU A 825 18.72 -37.61 -1.75
C GLU A 825 18.70 -36.93 -0.38
N VAL A 826 17.50 -36.53 0.07
CA VAL A 826 17.30 -35.72 1.26
C VAL A 826 16.18 -36.32 2.10
N THR A 827 16.46 -36.55 3.38
CA THR A 827 15.39 -36.90 4.34
C THR A 827 14.70 -35.63 4.79
N ASN A 828 13.36 -35.61 4.73
CA ASN A 828 12.51 -34.46 5.06
C ASN A 828 12.80 -33.20 4.21
N GLY A 829 12.96 -33.36 2.90
CA GLY A 829 13.19 -32.23 2.00
C GLY A 829 13.44 -32.63 0.56
N HIS A 830 13.82 -31.65 -0.25
CA HIS A 830 14.36 -31.84 -1.59
C HIS A 830 15.67 -31.06 -1.72
N GLY A 831 16.58 -31.55 -2.57
CA GLY A 831 17.86 -30.88 -2.79
C GLY A 831 18.42 -31.09 -4.19
N VAL A 832 19.40 -30.26 -4.53
CA VAL A 832 20.10 -30.27 -5.81
C VAL A 832 21.58 -29.99 -5.61
N THR A 833 22.42 -30.75 -6.31
CA THR A 833 23.83 -30.43 -6.51
C THR A 833 24.02 -29.73 -7.86
N VAL A 834 24.78 -28.63 -7.87
CA VAL A 834 25.07 -27.80 -9.05
C VAL A 834 26.59 -27.79 -9.29
N GLU A 835 26.99 -28.32 -10.45
CA GLU A 835 28.37 -28.41 -10.93
C GLU A 835 28.60 -27.46 -12.12
N GLY A 836 29.83 -26.97 -12.29
CA GLY A 836 30.20 -26.11 -13.44
C GLY A 836 30.10 -24.60 -13.19
N LEU A 837 29.80 -24.19 -11.96
CA LEU A 837 30.05 -22.84 -11.44
C LEU A 837 31.46 -22.77 -10.82
N GLU A 838 31.84 -21.62 -10.26
CA GLU A 838 33.13 -21.46 -9.55
C GLU A 838 33.30 -22.41 -8.35
N ARG A 839 32.17 -22.83 -7.76
CA ARG A 839 32.06 -23.74 -6.62
C ARG A 839 31.07 -24.85 -6.93
N LEU A 840 31.27 -26.01 -6.31
CA LEU A 840 30.24 -27.03 -6.18
C LEU A 840 29.24 -26.56 -5.11
N TYR A 841 27.95 -26.48 -5.45
CA TYR A 841 26.89 -26.16 -4.48
C TYR A 841 25.94 -27.34 -4.29
N SER A 842 25.67 -27.72 -3.04
CA SER A 842 24.54 -28.57 -2.66
C SER A 842 23.51 -27.72 -1.92
N VAL A 843 22.34 -27.51 -2.52
CA VAL A 843 21.25 -26.67 -1.97
C VAL A 843 20.08 -27.57 -1.57
N VAL A 844 19.54 -27.36 -0.38
CA VAL A 844 18.54 -28.20 0.27
C VAL A 844 17.44 -27.36 0.92
N PHE A 845 16.19 -27.79 0.76
CA PHE A 845 15.02 -27.18 1.40
C PHE A 845 14.28 -28.23 2.22
N ARG A 846 13.86 -27.85 3.43
CA ARG A 846 13.12 -28.73 4.35
C ARG A 846 11.63 -28.72 4.04
N ASP A 847 10.99 -29.90 4.13
CA ASP A 847 9.58 -30.04 3.79
C ASP A 847 8.63 -29.72 4.96
N ASP A 848 8.94 -30.27 6.14
CA ASP A 848 8.20 -30.12 7.40
C ASP A 848 9.14 -29.69 8.54
N GLU A 849 8.65 -28.82 9.44
CA GLU A 849 9.45 -28.28 10.54
C GLU A 849 9.56 -29.25 11.74
N ALA A 850 8.67 -30.24 11.87
CA ALA A 850 8.66 -31.14 13.03
C ALA A 850 9.80 -32.18 13.01
N SER A 851 10.50 -32.33 11.88
CA SER A 851 11.65 -33.23 11.73
C SER A 851 12.91 -32.48 11.29
N LEU A 852 14.09 -33.03 11.61
CA LEU A 852 15.36 -32.54 11.06
C LEU A 852 15.46 -32.90 9.58
N LEU A 853 16.11 -32.06 8.78
CA LEU A 853 16.57 -32.45 7.45
C LEU A 853 17.90 -33.21 7.61
N SER A 854 18.15 -34.20 6.74
CA SER A 854 19.48 -34.78 6.61
C SER A 854 19.84 -35.06 5.16
N VAL A 855 21.07 -34.73 4.81
CA VAL A 855 21.64 -34.84 3.47
C VAL A 855 23.13 -35.17 3.61
N GLU A 856 23.62 -36.17 2.87
CA GLU A 856 25.02 -36.63 2.96
C GLU A 856 25.45 -36.88 4.42
N ASP A 857 26.48 -36.18 4.91
CA ASP A 857 27.01 -36.19 6.28
C ASP A 857 26.38 -35.13 7.22
N TYR A 858 25.44 -34.32 6.72
CA TYR A 858 24.83 -33.18 7.41
C TYR A 858 23.44 -33.48 7.98
N VAL A 859 23.17 -32.95 9.17
CA VAL A 859 21.85 -32.96 9.82
C VAL A 859 21.55 -31.57 10.38
N ALA A 860 20.39 -30.99 10.04
CA ALA A 860 20.04 -29.63 10.44
C ALA A 860 18.55 -29.44 10.78
N ASP A 861 18.24 -28.41 11.58
CA ASP A 861 16.87 -27.94 11.84
C ASP A 861 16.48 -26.69 11.01
N ALA A 862 17.28 -26.37 9.99
CA ALA A 862 17.11 -25.24 9.09
C ALA A 862 15.88 -25.38 8.17
N THR A 863 15.32 -24.25 7.76
CA THR A 863 14.29 -24.20 6.70
C THR A 863 14.92 -24.42 5.32
N ALA A 864 16.10 -23.85 5.10
CA ALA A 864 16.92 -24.11 3.93
C ALA A 864 18.40 -24.10 4.30
N LEU A 865 19.19 -24.91 3.60
CA LEU A 865 20.63 -25.05 3.75
C LEU A 865 21.29 -25.01 2.37
N ALA A 866 22.41 -24.33 2.21
CA ALA A 866 23.27 -24.43 1.04
C ALA A 866 24.69 -24.71 1.52
N ILE A 867 25.41 -25.60 0.85
CA ILE A 867 26.75 -26.07 1.24
C ILE A 867 27.64 -25.95 0.02
N TRP A 868 28.89 -25.49 0.18
CA TRP A 868 29.86 -25.48 -0.91
C TRP A 868 31.27 -25.85 -0.47
N GLN A 869 32.05 -26.27 -1.46
CA GLN A 869 33.48 -26.50 -1.31
C GLN A 869 34.22 -26.17 -2.61
N ASP A 870 35.40 -25.57 -2.48
CA ASP A 870 36.40 -25.42 -3.53
C ASP A 870 37.80 -25.80 -2.99
N LYS A 871 38.88 -25.41 -3.68
CA LYS A 871 40.26 -25.77 -3.29
C LYS A 871 40.81 -25.00 -2.09
N ALA A 872 40.21 -23.86 -1.74
CA ALA A 872 40.70 -22.93 -0.73
C ALA A 872 39.62 -22.58 0.33
N THR A 873 38.34 -22.73 -0.02
CA THR A 873 37.21 -22.45 0.88
C THR A 873 36.23 -23.61 1.01
N GLU A 874 35.66 -23.76 2.20
CA GLU A 874 34.43 -24.52 2.43
C GLU A 874 33.46 -23.66 3.25
N GLY A 875 32.16 -23.92 3.15
CA GLY A 875 31.18 -23.14 3.89
C GLY A 875 29.74 -23.60 3.70
N PHE A 876 28.84 -22.93 4.42
CA PHE A 876 27.40 -23.12 4.28
C PHE A 876 26.64 -21.80 4.42
N MET A 877 25.42 -21.77 3.90
CA MET A 877 24.40 -20.76 4.14
C MET A 877 23.20 -21.44 4.78
N VAL A 878 22.59 -20.81 5.78
CA VAL A 878 21.48 -21.36 6.54
C VAL A 878 20.37 -20.33 6.68
N ILE A 879 19.13 -20.80 6.61
CA ILE A 879 17.91 -20.01 6.84
C ILE A 879 17.13 -20.67 7.98
N GLY A 880 16.79 -19.91 9.01
CA GLY A 880 15.96 -20.33 10.15
C GLY A 880 16.54 -21.48 10.98
N GLY A 881 17.86 -21.72 10.89
CA GLY A 881 18.51 -22.84 11.57
C GLY A 881 19.09 -22.45 12.93
N ARG A 882 19.06 -23.37 13.89
CA ARG A 882 19.82 -23.29 15.15
C ARG A 882 20.95 -24.29 15.22
N ARG A 883 20.84 -25.39 14.47
CA ARG A 883 21.77 -26.52 14.53
C ARG A 883 22.08 -27.05 13.14
N ILE A 884 23.37 -27.17 12.87
CA ILE A 884 23.94 -27.98 11.81
C ILE A 884 24.99 -28.86 12.47
N ASP A 885 24.84 -30.18 12.32
CA ASP A 885 25.87 -31.16 12.65
C ASP A 885 26.42 -31.78 11.35
N ARG A 886 27.71 -32.14 11.36
CA ARG A 886 28.42 -32.83 10.28
C ARG A 886 29.13 -34.06 10.87
N ASP A 887 29.01 -35.24 10.25
CA ASP A 887 29.54 -36.51 10.78
C ASP A 887 29.12 -36.81 12.25
N GLY A 888 27.92 -36.35 12.64
CA GLY A 888 27.40 -36.46 14.01
C GLY A 888 28.13 -35.59 15.04
N ARG A 889 28.90 -34.58 14.61
CA ARG A 889 29.55 -33.57 15.45
C ARG A 889 28.92 -32.19 15.18
N PRO A 890 28.84 -31.30 16.18
CA PRO A 890 28.42 -29.92 15.94
C PRO A 890 29.28 -29.23 14.88
N LEU A 891 28.66 -28.54 13.93
CA LEU A 891 29.32 -27.63 13.00
C LEU A 891 28.91 -26.19 13.28
N MET A 892 27.61 -25.96 13.51
CA MET A 892 27.03 -24.68 13.91
C MET A 892 25.94 -24.91 14.96
N HIS A 893 26.03 -24.29 16.13
CA HIS A 893 24.92 -24.17 17.09
C HIS A 893 24.64 -22.68 17.38
N ALA A 894 23.37 -22.29 17.50
CA ALA A 894 22.93 -20.95 17.85
C ALA A 894 21.78 -20.97 18.87
N ASP A 895 21.76 -20.01 19.79
CA ASP A 895 20.74 -19.92 20.85
C ASP A 895 19.33 -19.57 20.32
N ALA A 896 19.26 -18.96 19.12
CA ALA A 896 18.05 -18.62 18.39
C ALA A 896 18.22 -18.97 16.90
N PRO A 897 17.12 -19.16 16.13
CA PRO A 897 17.20 -19.35 14.68
C PRO A 897 17.94 -18.20 14.02
N ILE A 898 18.88 -18.51 13.13
CA ILE A 898 19.71 -17.53 12.43
C ILE A 898 19.67 -17.75 10.91
N ASP A 899 19.68 -16.62 10.20
CA ASP A 899 19.92 -16.54 8.76
C ASP A 899 21.37 -16.04 8.58
N CYS A 900 22.26 -16.89 8.08
CA CYS A 900 23.67 -16.53 7.89
C CYS A 900 24.39 -17.35 6.80
N ALA A 901 25.48 -16.80 6.27
CA ALA A 901 26.49 -17.55 5.54
C ALA A 901 27.80 -17.59 6.33
N VAL A 902 28.48 -18.72 6.28
CA VAL A 902 29.71 -19.02 7.02
C VAL A 902 30.74 -19.58 6.04
N THR A 903 31.85 -18.88 5.88
CA THR A 903 32.93 -19.24 4.95
C THR A 903 34.24 -19.41 5.72
N TRP A 904 34.82 -20.61 5.64
CA TRP A 904 36.19 -20.87 6.09
C TRP A 904 37.16 -20.74 4.93
N HIS A 905 38.17 -19.88 5.10
CA HIS A 905 39.24 -19.67 4.14
C HIS A 905 40.55 -20.22 4.71
N ALA A 906 41.14 -21.22 4.06
CA ALA A 906 42.42 -21.78 4.46
C ALA A 906 43.57 -21.19 3.63
N SER A 907 44.61 -20.65 4.28
CA SER A 907 45.82 -20.16 3.63
C SER A 907 47.09 -20.65 4.34
N GLU A 908 48.27 -20.36 3.77
CA GLU A 908 49.57 -20.66 4.39
C GLU A 908 49.75 -19.98 5.75
N ASP A 909 49.11 -18.83 5.98
CA ASP A 909 49.16 -18.06 7.22
C ASP A 909 48.18 -18.55 8.30
N GLY A 910 47.21 -19.42 7.93
CA GLY A 910 46.24 -20.01 8.85
C GLY A 910 44.81 -20.02 8.32
N LEU A 911 43.86 -20.21 9.25
CA LEU A 911 42.43 -20.23 8.99
C LEU A 911 41.82 -18.83 9.19
N TYR A 912 40.96 -18.40 8.28
CA TYR A 912 40.20 -17.16 8.41
C TYR A 912 38.70 -17.50 8.32
N LEU A 913 37.89 -16.89 9.17
CA LEU A 913 36.44 -17.08 9.17
C LEU A 913 35.74 -15.81 8.70
N GLU A 914 34.85 -15.94 7.73
CA GLU A 914 34.00 -14.87 7.24
C GLU A 914 32.53 -15.22 7.42
N LEU A 915 31.74 -14.24 7.83
CA LEU A 915 30.33 -14.36 8.13
C LEU A 915 29.55 -13.29 7.35
N GLN A 916 28.41 -13.68 6.79
CA GLN A 916 27.31 -12.77 6.53
C GLN A 916 26.19 -13.13 7.50
N ILE A 917 25.70 -12.17 8.28
CA ILE A 917 24.61 -12.36 9.25
C ILE A 917 23.60 -11.24 8.98
N ASP A 918 22.31 -11.57 9.02
CA ASP A 918 21.24 -10.57 8.93
C ASP A 918 21.43 -9.48 10.01
N GLU A 919 21.35 -8.19 9.62
CA GLU A 919 21.48 -7.08 10.56
C GLU A 919 20.26 -6.96 11.50
N GLU A 920 19.14 -7.60 11.16
CA GLU A 920 17.97 -7.75 12.04
C GLU A 920 18.05 -8.99 12.96
N ALA A 921 19.15 -9.78 12.91
CA ALA A 921 19.36 -10.90 13.82
C ALA A 921 19.39 -10.44 15.28
N GLY A 922 18.51 -11.02 16.10
CA GLY A 922 18.42 -10.69 17.52
C GLY A 922 19.66 -11.09 18.32
N ALA A 923 19.93 -10.35 19.40
CA ALA A 923 21.07 -10.60 20.28
C ALA A 923 21.13 -12.05 20.77
N GLY A 924 22.29 -12.70 20.61
CA GLY A 924 22.43 -14.13 20.85
C GLY A 924 23.87 -14.62 20.76
N VAL A 925 24.03 -15.94 20.80
CA VAL A 925 25.34 -16.60 20.68
C VAL A 925 25.34 -17.52 19.47
N LEU A 926 26.35 -17.35 18.62
CA LEU A 926 26.67 -18.27 17.53
C LEU A 926 27.94 -19.04 17.89
N GLN A 927 27.86 -20.37 17.82
CA GLN A 927 28.98 -21.28 18.01
C GLN A 927 29.30 -22.00 16.71
N LEU A 928 30.57 -21.99 16.31
CA LEU A 928 31.06 -22.57 15.06
C LEU A 928 32.27 -23.45 15.32
N SER A 929 32.28 -24.68 14.80
CA SER A 929 33.41 -25.58 14.93
C SER A 929 34.55 -25.20 13.99
N ALA A 930 35.79 -25.26 14.47
CA ALA A 930 36.99 -25.08 13.66
C ALA A 930 38.14 -25.98 14.16
N ALA A 931 38.90 -26.55 13.22
CA ALA A 931 40.01 -27.45 13.57
C ALA A 931 41.20 -26.74 14.24
N VAL A 932 41.35 -25.43 14.00
CA VAL A 932 42.38 -24.55 14.57
C VAL A 932 41.77 -23.17 14.86
N GLN A 933 42.42 -22.41 15.75
CA GLN A 933 42.01 -21.04 16.04
C GLN A 933 42.15 -20.16 14.78
N PRO A 934 41.11 -19.39 14.39
CA PRO A 934 41.21 -18.46 13.27
C PRO A 934 42.18 -17.30 13.55
N VAL A 935 42.86 -16.82 12.50
CA VAL A 935 43.69 -15.61 12.52
C VAL A 935 42.80 -14.35 12.66
N SER A 936 41.64 -14.37 12.01
CA SER A 936 40.57 -13.40 12.24
C SER A 936 39.19 -13.98 11.94
N VAL A 937 38.19 -13.39 12.58
CA VAL A 937 36.78 -13.54 12.23
C VAL A 937 36.27 -12.19 11.68
N THR A 938 35.59 -12.21 10.55
CA THR A 938 34.87 -11.07 9.98
C THR A 938 33.37 -11.36 9.92
N ALA A 939 32.54 -10.32 10.10
CA ALA A 939 31.10 -10.37 9.87
C ALA A 939 30.67 -9.12 9.07
N ASN A 940 29.88 -9.30 8.02
CA ASN A 940 29.41 -8.24 7.12
C ASN A 940 30.57 -7.31 6.67
N GLY A 941 31.69 -7.90 6.23
CA GLY A 941 32.92 -7.21 5.81
C GLY A 941 33.76 -6.58 6.93
N ARG A 942 33.33 -6.63 8.20
CA ARG A 942 33.99 -5.98 9.34
C ARG A 942 34.66 -6.99 10.27
N ARG A 943 35.91 -6.74 10.69
CA ARG A 943 36.62 -7.62 11.64
C ARG A 943 35.99 -7.57 13.03
N LEU A 944 35.56 -8.72 13.55
CA LEU A 944 35.05 -8.84 14.91
C LEU A 944 36.18 -8.67 15.94
N ARG A 945 35.90 -7.88 16.98
CA ARG A 945 36.85 -7.58 18.07
C ARG A 945 36.71 -8.53 19.27
N THR A 946 35.56 -9.19 19.39
CA THR A 946 35.16 -9.99 20.55
C THR A 946 34.58 -11.32 20.07
N TRP A 947 35.37 -12.37 20.22
CA TRP A 947 35.02 -13.77 20.03
C TRP A 947 36.01 -14.61 20.84
N THR A 948 35.64 -15.82 21.23
CA THR A 948 36.57 -16.76 21.91
C THR A 948 36.75 -18.02 21.08
N TYR A 949 37.85 -18.73 21.33
CA TYR A 949 38.10 -20.05 20.77
C TYR A 949 38.58 -20.98 21.88
N GLU A 950 37.75 -21.95 22.24
CA GLU A 950 38.00 -22.93 23.30
C GLU A 950 37.54 -24.31 22.83
N ASP A 951 38.33 -25.36 23.07
CA ASP A 951 38.04 -26.76 22.73
C ASP A 951 37.56 -27.03 21.29
N GLY A 952 38.01 -26.23 20.32
CA GLY A 952 37.65 -26.38 18.89
C GLY A 952 36.39 -25.61 18.47
N LEU A 953 35.78 -24.84 19.38
CA LEU A 953 34.60 -24.02 19.14
C LEU A 953 34.94 -22.54 19.17
N ILE A 954 34.59 -21.84 18.10
CA ILE A 954 34.54 -20.37 18.01
C ILE A 954 33.21 -19.94 18.61
N ARG A 955 33.21 -19.04 19.59
CA ARG A 955 32.01 -18.43 20.18
C ARG A 955 31.95 -16.96 19.82
N ILE A 956 30.82 -16.53 19.26
CA ILE A 956 30.57 -15.17 18.80
C ILE A 956 29.29 -14.68 19.50
N GLU A 957 29.36 -13.46 20.03
CA GLU A 957 28.19 -12.74 20.54
C GLU A 957 27.69 -11.83 19.43
N LEU A 958 26.39 -11.93 19.11
CA LEU A 958 25.68 -11.19 18.06
C LEU A 958 25.06 -9.91 18.64
#